data_AF-A0A0S8DAB9-F1
#
_entry.id   AF-A0A0S8DAB9-F1
#
_cell.length_a   1.000
_cell.length_b   1.000
_cell.length_c   1.000
_cell.angle_alpha   90.00
_cell.angle_beta   90.00
_cell.angle_gamma   90.00
#
_symmetry.space_group_name_H-M   'P 1'
#
loop_
_entity.id
_entity.type
_entity.pdbx_description
1 polymer ?
#
loop_
_entity_poly.entity_id
_entity_poly.type
_entity_poly.pdbx_seq_one_letter_code
_entity_poly.pdbx_strand_id
1 'polypeptide(L)'
;MGKDKSFNKQQKKGRPGGFLLFFLVMLLIFFSIQTFNSGNKAKVSFNHQVEHLVNLDLIDKDQSRKIAQNDKLVTFMGKFNNSLSNNSRTRFKYLELLNKNHYLATEETQLKENIALLKKRVKNTATWFLEVTGIDISGNGFSVVGTLHDTLDSSNSITIKKVNKNPLNLRDLENKFIKIKKNPNKEDIKNIFLDANTMLKLFNSSKLGIGSDKLKQKLKNLDVRLKNFEQKDQAQQIKDLDFIFSGLNSIVADLMKKENDSTLFSLRSVRNYLKELNQLNIVSSSLAKNTESLSRARNKVLNFVWFFNNKELSTRALEKQNLEKFNHWFSQAKKEWENFNFNKNLNFKVPDQERNLVLEKTFKSQEPSPNYFSYLFTILPVALVVLVLYFLFSRQMKGVGSSAMTFGKSPAKMLTKELNKITFKDVAGAEEAKEELSEIVDFLKDPHKFTILGARIPKGVLLVGPPGTGKTLVAKAVAGEADRPFFSISGSDFVEMFVGVGASRVRDLFDQGKKNAPCIIFMDEIDAVGRQRGAGIGGGHDEREQTLNQLLVEMDGFDTKEGVILMAATNRPDILDKALLRPGRFDRRVVLDLPDIKGRYEILKVHAKKIKIDQSVDLMHIARITPGASGADLENILNEAALLAARKGRSAVTSVETLEATDKVKFGKERRSLEMDENEKRSTAYHEAGHAIVAFNVEHSDPVDKVTIIPRGFSLGSTHFMPKKNRLGYWKKEVLDQLAILLGGRASEEIFLDDMSSGAQQDITQATKLARAMVCEWGMSEELGTITYDEGDSTTKYLGVTGFHEKIYSEETARKIDREVYNLIESAHKKAKEIVKKNEEKVKLISDMLIEFETLDSQDMKEILDNSWDVEQKRNRLKEKEKINLKTPPPPPSRKNIPNIQET
;
A
#
# COMPACT_ATOMS: atom_id res chain seq x y z
N MET A 1 -42.16 32.62 -86.39
CA MET A 1 -43.42 31.98 -85.97
C MET A 1 -43.07 30.74 -85.17
N GLY A 2 -43.61 30.61 -83.96
CA GLY A 2 -43.20 29.57 -83.01
C GLY A 2 -43.83 28.20 -83.26
N LYS A 3 -43.20 27.15 -82.72
CA LYS A 3 -43.71 26.25 -81.68
C LYS A 3 -42.72 25.10 -81.44
N ASP A 4 -42.74 24.64 -80.20
CA ASP A 4 -42.43 23.29 -79.69
C ASP A 4 -40.98 22.79 -79.44
N LYS A 5 -40.77 22.54 -78.13
CA LYS A 5 -40.22 21.34 -77.45
C LYS A 5 -38.72 21.22 -77.13
N SER A 6 -38.47 21.36 -75.81
CA SER A 6 -37.52 20.61 -74.94
C SER A 6 -36.01 20.90 -75.10
N PHE A 7 -35.16 21.05 -74.06
CA PHE A 7 -35.06 20.40 -72.75
C PHE A 7 -34.34 21.29 -71.69
N ASN A 8 -34.69 21.05 -70.41
CA ASN A 8 -33.95 21.19 -69.15
C ASN A 8 -33.42 22.56 -68.63
N LYS A 9 -34.01 23.01 -67.52
CA LYS A 9 -33.36 23.88 -66.51
C LYS A 9 -33.72 23.43 -65.09
N GLN A 10 -32.71 23.06 -64.30
CA GLN A 10 -32.79 22.73 -62.88
C GLN A 10 -33.08 23.98 -62.04
N GLN A 11 -34.06 23.90 -61.12
CA GLN A 11 -34.31 24.91 -60.08
C GLN A 11 -33.64 24.51 -58.76
N LYS A 12 -32.86 25.44 -58.19
CA LYS A 12 -32.32 25.39 -56.83
C LYS A 12 -33.43 25.57 -55.78
N LYS A 13 -33.54 24.67 -54.80
CA LYS A 13 -34.28 24.88 -53.53
C LYS A 13 -33.28 25.14 -52.39
N GLY A 14 -33.42 26.27 -51.72
CA GLY A 14 -32.61 26.66 -50.55
C GLY A 14 -32.95 25.84 -49.30
N ARG A 15 -31.94 25.50 -48.50
CA ARG A 15 -32.01 24.74 -47.24
C ARG A 15 -32.31 25.67 -46.04
N PRO A 16 -33.16 25.28 -45.08
CA PRO A 16 -33.31 25.97 -43.79
C PRO A 16 -32.30 25.41 -42.77
N GLY A 17 -31.06 25.89 -42.79
CA GLY A 17 -29.98 25.42 -41.89
C GLY A 17 -29.62 26.37 -40.75
N GLY A 18 -29.87 27.67 -40.90
CA GLY A 18 -29.38 28.69 -39.95
C GLY A 18 -30.15 28.75 -38.62
N PHE A 19 -31.46 28.50 -38.64
CA PHE A 19 -32.31 28.66 -37.46
C PHE A 19 -32.03 27.59 -36.39
N LEU A 20 -31.72 26.36 -36.82
CA LEU A 20 -31.48 25.22 -35.94
C LEU A 20 -30.11 25.32 -35.26
N LEU A 21 -29.11 25.85 -35.98
CA LEU A 21 -27.76 26.09 -35.45
C LEU A 21 -27.76 27.21 -34.41
N PHE A 22 -28.48 28.31 -34.68
CA PHE A 22 -28.62 29.43 -33.75
C PHE A 22 -29.30 29.01 -32.44
N PHE A 23 -30.34 28.17 -32.53
CA PHE A 23 -31.06 27.67 -31.36
C PHE A 23 -30.19 26.75 -30.49
N LEU A 24 -29.38 25.90 -31.12
CA LEU A 24 -28.48 24.96 -30.44
C LEU A 24 -27.34 25.68 -29.69
N VAL A 25 -26.85 26.79 -30.27
CA VAL A 25 -25.85 27.65 -29.62
C VAL A 25 -26.43 28.39 -28.42
N MET A 26 -27.65 28.92 -28.52
CA MET A 26 -28.33 29.56 -27.37
C MET A 26 -28.58 28.57 -26.22
N LEU A 27 -28.94 27.34 -26.55
CA LEU A 27 -29.19 26.27 -25.58
C LEU A 27 -27.88 25.85 -24.86
N LEU A 28 -26.75 25.80 -25.57
CA LEU A 28 -25.43 25.55 -24.99
C LEU A 28 -24.93 26.69 -24.09
N ILE A 29 -25.17 27.94 -24.47
CA ILE A 29 -24.83 29.11 -23.64
C ILE A 29 -25.67 29.09 -22.36
N PHE A 30 -26.95 28.72 -22.46
CA PHE A 30 -27.85 28.61 -21.32
C PHE A 30 -27.44 27.51 -20.32
N PHE A 31 -27.05 26.32 -20.81
CA PHE A 31 -26.51 25.25 -19.95
C PHE A 31 -25.17 25.64 -19.31
N SER A 32 -24.34 26.41 -20.00
CA SER A 32 -23.06 26.90 -19.47
C SER A 32 -23.27 27.88 -18.32
N ILE A 33 -24.26 28.77 -18.41
CA ILE A 33 -24.60 29.72 -17.33
C ILE A 33 -25.13 28.99 -16.08
N GLN A 34 -25.78 27.83 -16.24
CA GLN A 34 -26.29 27.04 -15.12
C GLN A 34 -25.17 26.41 -14.26
N THR A 35 -23.98 26.20 -14.84
CA THR A 35 -22.82 25.64 -14.11
C THR A 35 -22.04 26.66 -13.28
N PHE A 36 -22.27 27.96 -13.46
CA PHE A 36 -21.46 29.02 -12.83
C PHE A 36 -21.99 29.54 -11.49
N ASN A 37 -23.12 29.02 -10.98
CA ASN A 37 -23.70 29.50 -9.73
C ASN A 37 -23.57 28.47 -8.59
N SER A 38 -22.34 28.14 -8.21
CA SER A 38 -22.06 27.44 -6.95
C SER A 38 -21.36 28.39 -5.98
N GLY A 39 -22.13 29.02 -5.08
CA GLY A 39 -21.55 29.77 -3.96
C GLY A 39 -20.65 28.90 -3.09
N ASN A 40 -19.69 29.53 -2.40
CA ASN A 40 -18.76 28.89 -1.47
C ASN A 40 -19.50 27.97 -0.48
N LYS A 41 -19.30 26.65 -0.59
CA LYS A 41 -19.89 25.65 0.32
C LYS A 41 -18.98 25.46 1.53
N ALA A 42 -19.58 25.31 2.73
CA ALA A 42 -18.81 25.03 3.95
C ALA A 42 -18.09 23.67 3.85
N LYS A 43 -16.93 23.56 4.50
CA LYS A 43 -16.18 22.30 4.59
C LYS A 43 -16.60 21.54 5.84
N VAL A 44 -17.51 20.58 5.69
CA VAL A 44 -17.80 19.62 6.77
C VAL A 44 -16.78 18.48 6.64
N SER A 45 -16.12 18.11 7.74
CA SER A 45 -14.96 17.23 7.66
C SER A 45 -15.31 15.77 7.30
N PHE A 46 -16.58 15.37 7.41
CA PHE A 46 -17.04 14.01 7.09
C PHE A 46 -18.43 13.95 6.46
N ASN A 47 -18.61 12.98 5.56
CA ASN A 47 -19.84 12.77 4.79
C ASN A 47 -21.00 12.12 5.59
N HIS A 48 -20.81 11.66 6.84
CA HIS A 48 -21.77 10.75 7.52
C HIS A 48 -21.99 10.99 9.03
N GLN A 49 -21.58 12.12 9.61
CA GLN A 49 -21.69 12.34 11.07
C GLN A 49 -22.18 13.74 11.46
N VAL A 50 -23.41 14.06 11.04
CA VAL A 50 -24.15 15.26 11.47
C VAL A 50 -24.32 15.32 12.99
N GLU A 51 -24.25 14.17 13.66
CA GLU A 51 -24.40 14.02 15.11
C GLU A 51 -23.43 14.91 15.91
N HIS A 52 -22.18 15.05 15.47
CA HIS A 52 -21.19 15.88 16.17
C HIS A 52 -21.53 17.38 16.10
N LEU A 53 -22.08 17.84 14.96
CA LEU A 53 -22.55 19.22 14.78
C LEU A 53 -23.76 19.51 15.70
N VAL A 54 -24.65 18.53 15.86
CA VAL A 54 -25.81 18.60 16.77
C VAL A 54 -25.38 18.55 18.24
N ASN A 55 -24.46 17.65 18.59
CA ASN A 55 -23.90 17.53 19.93
C ASN A 55 -23.26 18.83 20.39
N LEU A 56 -22.48 19.48 19.52
CA LEU A 56 -21.80 20.74 19.83
C LEU A 56 -22.65 21.99 19.60
N ASP A 57 -23.88 21.85 19.09
CA ASP A 57 -24.80 22.98 18.84
C ASP A 57 -24.17 24.03 17.89
N LEU A 58 -23.50 23.58 16.83
CA LEU A 58 -22.75 24.44 15.89
C LEU A 58 -23.60 24.96 14.71
N ILE A 59 -24.81 24.44 14.56
CA ILE A 59 -25.68 24.68 13.42
C ILE A 59 -26.97 25.39 13.83
N ASP A 60 -27.51 26.20 12.93
CA ASP A 60 -28.77 26.90 13.12
C ASP A 60 -29.92 25.92 12.86
N LYS A 61 -30.71 25.61 13.88
CA LYS A 61 -31.79 24.61 13.80
C LYS A 61 -32.96 25.08 12.93
N ASP A 62 -33.18 26.38 12.79
CA ASP A 62 -34.29 26.92 12.02
C ASP A 62 -33.96 26.94 10.51
N GLN A 63 -32.67 27.06 10.18
CA GLN A 63 -32.17 27.03 8.80
C GLN A 63 -31.66 25.66 8.37
N SER A 64 -31.51 24.71 9.29
CA SER A 64 -31.12 23.33 9.01
C SER A 64 -32.33 22.43 8.80
N ARG A 65 -32.34 21.70 7.68
CA ARG A 65 -33.49 20.94 7.20
C ARG A 65 -33.04 19.59 6.66
N LYS A 66 -33.92 18.61 6.80
CA LYS A 66 -33.76 17.29 6.20
C LYS A 66 -34.73 17.17 5.02
N ILE A 67 -34.22 16.77 3.87
CA ILE A 67 -34.99 16.53 2.66
C ILE A 67 -34.96 15.02 2.43
N ALA A 68 -36.12 14.37 2.53
CA ALA A 68 -36.23 12.95 2.20
C ALA A 68 -36.10 12.80 0.68
N GLN A 69 -35.13 12.02 0.22
CA GLN A 69 -35.03 11.66 -1.20
C GLN A 69 -35.96 10.48 -1.48
N ASN A 70 -35.79 9.39 -0.72
CA ASN A 70 -36.60 8.16 -0.77
C ASN A 70 -36.89 7.66 0.66
N ASP A 71 -37.61 6.54 0.80
CA ASP A 71 -37.95 5.94 2.11
C ASP A 71 -36.74 5.62 3.00
N LYS A 72 -35.55 5.43 2.42
CA LYS A 72 -34.32 5.06 3.14
C LYS A 72 -33.27 6.17 3.22
N LEU A 73 -33.34 7.19 2.35
CA LEU A 73 -32.27 8.18 2.17
C LEU A 73 -32.73 9.61 2.46
N VAL A 74 -31.88 10.34 3.17
CA VAL A 74 -32.12 11.73 3.56
C VAL A 74 -30.91 12.59 3.24
N THR A 75 -31.15 13.70 2.54
CA THR A 75 -30.15 14.75 2.36
C THR A 75 -30.28 15.75 3.49
N PHE A 76 -29.16 16.06 4.14
CA PHE A 76 -29.15 17.09 5.20
C PHE A 76 -28.50 18.38 4.67
N MET A 77 -29.21 19.49 4.83
CA MET A 77 -28.76 20.81 4.42
C MET A 77 -28.95 21.78 5.56
N GLY A 78 -28.00 22.68 5.78
CA GLY A 78 -28.13 23.65 6.85
C GLY A 78 -27.11 24.76 6.79
N LYS A 79 -27.10 25.56 7.84
CA LYS A 79 -26.21 26.71 7.98
C LYS A 79 -25.54 26.67 9.35
N PHE A 80 -24.26 27.00 9.39
CA PHE A 80 -23.54 27.16 10.65
C PHE A 80 -23.98 28.43 11.39
N ASN A 81 -23.98 28.36 12.72
CA ASN A 81 -24.31 29.50 13.57
C ASN A 81 -23.33 30.67 13.36
N ASN A 82 -23.83 31.90 13.56
CA ASN A 82 -23.01 33.10 13.43
C ASN A 82 -22.02 33.27 14.60
N SER A 83 -22.18 32.56 15.71
CA SER A 83 -21.26 32.60 16.85
C SER A 83 -21.45 31.35 17.71
N LEU A 84 -20.39 30.94 18.41
CA LEU A 84 -20.47 29.85 19.39
C LEU A 84 -21.39 30.25 20.54
N SER A 85 -22.42 29.45 20.81
CA SER A 85 -23.33 29.68 21.93
C SER A 85 -22.64 29.32 23.26
N ASN A 86 -23.16 29.86 24.37
CA ASN A 86 -22.70 29.44 25.70
C ASN A 86 -22.92 27.93 25.92
N ASN A 87 -23.95 27.35 25.30
CA ASN A 87 -24.19 25.90 25.33
C ASN A 87 -23.11 25.14 24.57
N SER A 88 -22.75 25.57 23.35
CA SER A 88 -21.68 24.95 22.55
C SER A 88 -20.36 24.88 23.33
N ARG A 89 -19.97 26.01 23.96
CA ARG A 89 -18.76 26.10 24.80
C ARG A 89 -18.82 25.17 26.01
N THR A 90 -19.98 25.08 26.65
CA THR A 90 -20.15 24.24 27.85
C THR A 90 -20.10 22.75 27.50
N ARG A 91 -20.69 22.35 26.37
CA ARG A 91 -20.68 20.97 25.87
C ARG A 91 -19.30 20.53 25.40
N PHE A 92 -18.59 21.36 24.64
CA PHE A 92 -17.22 21.06 24.23
C PHE A 92 -16.28 20.94 25.43
N LYS A 93 -16.35 21.89 26.37
CA LYS A 93 -15.57 21.86 27.61
C LYS A 93 -15.83 20.61 28.44
N TYR A 94 -17.07 20.13 28.48
CA TYR A 94 -17.40 18.86 29.15
C TYR A 94 -16.72 17.66 28.47
N LEU A 95 -16.79 17.55 27.13
CA LEU A 95 -16.13 16.47 26.39
C LEU A 95 -14.60 16.49 26.56
N GLU A 96 -14.00 17.68 26.56
CA GLU A 96 -12.56 17.86 26.79
C GLU A 96 -12.15 17.42 28.19
N LEU A 97 -12.89 17.85 29.23
CA LEU A 97 -12.65 17.44 30.61
C LEU A 97 -12.83 15.92 30.79
N LEU A 98 -13.82 15.33 30.12
CA LEU A 98 -14.06 13.89 30.14
C LEU A 98 -12.93 13.11 29.48
N ASN A 99 -12.46 13.55 28.31
CA ASN A 99 -11.30 12.97 27.63
C ASN A 99 -10.05 12.99 28.51
N LYS A 100 -9.77 14.16 29.10
CA LYS A 100 -8.65 14.34 30.03
C LYS A 100 -8.79 13.46 31.26
N ASN A 101 -10.02 13.25 31.74
CA ASN A 101 -10.29 12.39 32.89
C ASN A 101 -9.97 10.92 32.60
N HIS A 102 -10.40 10.41 31.44
CA HIS A 102 -10.08 9.05 31.04
C HIS A 102 -8.57 8.83 30.89
N TYR A 103 -7.86 9.77 30.25
CA TYR A 103 -6.40 9.70 30.10
C TYR A 103 -5.69 9.65 31.47
N LEU A 104 -5.99 10.60 32.36
CA LEU A 104 -5.39 10.67 33.69
C LEU A 104 -5.71 9.45 34.55
N ALA A 105 -6.93 8.89 34.44
CA ALA A 105 -7.32 7.69 35.17
C ALA A 105 -6.55 6.45 34.70
N THR A 106 -6.37 6.29 33.39
CA THR A 106 -5.57 5.19 32.82
C THR A 106 -4.10 5.32 33.20
N GLU A 107 -3.54 6.52 33.14
CA GLU A 107 -2.16 6.80 33.55
C GLU A 107 -1.96 6.51 35.06
N GLU A 108 -2.90 6.91 35.91
CA GLU A 108 -2.87 6.60 37.35
C GLU A 108 -2.87 5.08 37.61
N THR A 109 -3.70 4.32 36.90
CA THR A 109 -3.74 2.85 37.04
C THR A 109 -2.43 2.18 36.66
N GLN A 110 -1.81 2.61 35.54
CA GLN A 110 -0.53 2.09 35.08
C GLN A 110 0.61 2.41 36.06
N LEU A 111 0.63 3.64 36.60
CA LEU A 111 1.59 4.04 37.61
C LEU A 111 1.46 3.21 38.89
N LYS A 112 0.24 2.95 39.37
CA LYS A 112 0.00 2.09 40.55
C LYS A 112 0.53 0.67 40.34
N GLU A 113 0.31 0.07 39.17
CA GLU A 113 0.84 -1.26 38.82
C GLU A 113 2.38 -1.27 38.78
N ASN A 114 2.99 -0.26 38.15
CA ASN A 114 4.44 -0.12 38.06
C ASN A 114 5.08 0.06 39.45
N ILE A 115 4.47 0.87 40.31
CA ILE A 115 4.92 1.10 41.68
C ILE A 115 4.89 -0.20 42.49
N ALA A 116 3.86 -1.04 42.34
CA ALA A 116 3.80 -2.34 43.02
C ALA A 116 4.98 -3.26 42.62
N LEU A 117 5.34 -3.30 41.33
CA LEU A 117 6.49 -4.06 40.83
C LEU A 117 7.82 -3.49 41.35
N LEU A 118 7.98 -2.17 41.32
CA LEU A 118 9.18 -1.49 41.81
C LEU A 118 9.35 -1.66 43.33
N LYS A 119 8.27 -1.62 44.11
CA LYS A 119 8.28 -1.87 45.56
C LYS A 119 8.89 -3.24 45.89
N LYS A 120 8.51 -4.28 45.12
CA LYS A 120 9.10 -5.63 45.26
C LYS A 120 10.60 -5.64 44.92
N ARG A 121 11.01 -4.94 43.86
CA ARG A 121 12.44 -4.84 43.48
C ARG A 121 13.27 -4.11 44.52
N VAL A 122 12.77 -3.00 45.07
CA VAL A 122 13.44 -2.25 46.15
C VAL A 122 13.62 -3.13 47.37
N LYS A 123 12.56 -3.83 47.80
CA LYS A 123 12.63 -4.78 48.93
C LYS A 123 13.70 -5.85 48.70
N ASN A 124 13.70 -6.49 47.54
CA ASN A 124 14.69 -7.53 47.21
C ASN A 124 16.13 -6.98 47.17
N THR A 125 16.33 -5.80 46.59
CA THR A 125 17.66 -5.17 46.47
C THR A 125 18.20 -4.78 47.84
N ALA A 126 17.37 -4.15 48.67
CA ALA A 126 17.77 -3.70 49.99
C ALA A 126 17.95 -4.88 50.97
N THR A 127 17.13 -5.94 50.89
CA THR A 127 17.37 -7.18 51.63
C THR A 127 18.71 -7.79 51.22
N TRP A 128 18.97 -7.92 49.93
CA TRP A 128 20.24 -8.45 49.42
C TRP A 128 21.45 -7.60 49.83
N PHE A 129 21.32 -6.27 49.83
CA PHE A 129 22.37 -5.37 50.33
C PHE A 129 22.68 -5.64 51.81
N LEU A 130 21.66 -5.73 52.66
CA LEU A 130 21.82 -6.02 54.09
C LEU A 130 22.49 -7.40 54.30
N GLU A 131 22.10 -8.42 53.53
CA GLU A 131 22.71 -9.76 53.55
C GLU A 131 24.22 -9.74 53.24
N VAL A 132 24.62 -8.97 52.22
CA VAL A 132 26.01 -8.88 51.77
C VAL A 132 26.86 -8.04 52.74
N THR A 133 26.30 -6.97 53.31
CA THR A 133 27.03 -6.12 54.26
C THR A 133 27.13 -6.69 55.68
N GLY A 134 26.20 -7.54 56.12
CA GLY A 134 26.17 -8.05 57.49
C GLY A 134 25.80 -6.98 58.54
N ILE A 135 25.03 -5.97 58.15
CA ILE A 135 24.54 -4.93 59.07
C ILE A 135 23.36 -5.48 59.88
N ASP A 136 23.44 -5.36 61.21
CA ASP A 136 22.37 -5.81 62.09
C ASP A 136 21.14 -4.90 61.97
N ILE A 137 19.96 -5.51 61.90
CA ILE A 137 18.68 -4.79 61.88
C ILE A 137 18.21 -4.57 63.33
N SER A 138 17.90 -3.32 63.69
CA SER A 138 17.29 -3.00 64.99
C SER A 138 15.87 -3.56 65.11
N GLY A 139 15.35 -3.72 66.33
CA GLY A 139 14.01 -4.30 66.58
C GLY A 139 12.85 -3.62 65.83
N ASN A 140 13.03 -2.38 65.38
CA ASN A 140 12.03 -1.61 64.61
C ASN A 140 12.10 -1.83 63.08
N GLY A 141 13.06 -2.62 62.58
CA GLY A 141 13.27 -2.87 61.15
C GLY A 141 14.09 -1.79 60.44
N PHE A 142 14.66 -2.12 59.27
CA PHE A 142 15.42 -1.20 58.44
C PHE A 142 14.50 -0.48 57.45
N SER A 143 14.32 0.83 57.61
CA SER A 143 13.50 1.66 56.71
C SER A 143 14.28 2.12 55.48
N VAL A 144 13.84 1.70 54.30
CA VAL A 144 14.41 2.08 53.00
C VAL A 144 13.71 3.33 52.45
N VAL A 145 12.38 3.35 52.53
CA VAL A 145 11.56 4.52 52.18
C VAL A 145 10.65 4.80 53.37
N GLY A 146 10.79 5.98 53.97
CA GLY A 146 10.05 6.40 55.15
C GLY A 146 8.59 6.78 54.87
N THR A 147 7.89 7.13 55.94
CA THR A 147 6.42 7.35 55.95
C THR A 147 6.01 8.69 55.33
N LEU A 148 6.94 9.60 55.05
CA LEU A 148 6.67 10.87 54.36
C LEU A 148 6.16 10.68 52.92
N HIS A 149 6.29 9.48 52.36
CA HIS A 149 5.82 9.13 51.02
C HIS A 149 4.48 8.38 51.01
N ASP A 150 3.85 8.20 52.17
CA ASP A 150 2.55 7.55 52.27
C ASP A 150 1.44 8.46 51.75
N THR A 151 0.57 7.86 50.92
CA THR A 151 -0.65 8.50 50.42
C THR A 151 -1.82 8.12 51.32
N LEU A 152 -2.88 8.92 51.36
CA LEU A 152 -4.08 8.68 52.18
C LEU A 152 -4.68 7.27 52.00
N ASP A 153 -4.56 6.69 50.80
CA ASP A 153 -5.19 5.42 50.44
C ASP A 153 -4.26 4.19 50.58
N SER A 154 -2.94 4.38 50.72
CA SER A 154 -1.99 3.25 50.77
C SER A 154 -0.64 3.61 51.39
N SER A 155 -0.10 2.68 52.20
CA SER A 155 1.26 2.81 52.75
C SER A 155 2.30 2.41 51.70
N ASN A 156 3.07 3.40 51.26
CA ASN A 156 4.16 3.30 50.31
C ASN A 156 5.52 3.19 50.99
N SER A 157 5.56 3.24 52.32
CA SER A 157 6.75 2.95 53.12
C SER A 157 7.28 1.54 52.85
N ILE A 158 8.61 1.39 52.90
CA ILE A 158 9.31 0.12 52.69
C ILE A 158 10.22 -0.14 53.88
N THR A 159 9.84 -1.10 54.70
CA THR A 159 10.62 -1.54 55.87
C THR A 159 11.00 -3.02 55.76
N ILE A 160 12.25 -3.35 56.09
CA ILE A 160 12.78 -4.71 56.11
C ILE A 160 12.89 -5.17 57.56
N LYS A 161 12.13 -6.21 57.92
CA LYS A 161 12.05 -6.72 59.30
C LYS A 161 12.93 -7.93 59.58
N LYS A 162 13.24 -8.74 58.56
CA LYS A 162 14.06 -9.96 58.68
C LYS A 162 14.98 -10.10 57.48
N VAL A 163 16.21 -10.53 57.73
CA VAL A 163 17.26 -10.80 56.75
C VAL A 163 17.91 -12.13 57.11
N ASN A 164 18.18 -12.97 56.10
CA ASN A 164 18.88 -14.24 56.31
C ASN A 164 20.39 -13.98 56.46
N LYS A 165 21.07 -14.71 57.35
CA LYS A 165 22.53 -14.60 57.46
C LYS A 165 23.18 -15.24 56.23
N ASN A 166 23.91 -14.44 55.46
CA ASN A 166 24.71 -14.92 54.33
C ASN A 166 26.06 -15.45 54.86
N PRO A 167 26.54 -16.65 54.45
CA PRO A 167 27.82 -17.21 54.90
C PRO A 167 29.05 -16.36 54.55
N LEU A 168 28.94 -15.49 53.54
CA LEU A 168 29.97 -14.53 53.15
C LEU A 168 29.40 -13.11 53.28
N ASN A 169 29.77 -12.40 54.35
CA ASN A 169 29.40 -11.00 54.56
C ASN A 169 30.62 -10.13 54.88
N LEU A 170 30.52 -8.82 54.58
CA LEU A 170 31.64 -7.89 54.68
C LEU A 170 32.19 -7.79 56.12
N ARG A 171 31.30 -7.77 57.11
CA ARG A 171 31.65 -7.63 58.53
C ARG A 171 32.44 -8.84 59.08
N ASP A 172 32.05 -10.06 58.71
CA ASP A 172 32.75 -11.28 59.10
C ASP A 172 34.11 -11.41 58.40
N LEU A 173 34.20 -10.94 57.15
CA LEU A 173 35.48 -10.88 56.42
C LEU A 173 36.45 -9.86 57.01
N GLU A 174 35.96 -8.70 57.45
CA GLU A 174 36.77 -7.70 58.15
C GLU A 174 37.30 -8.24 59.48
N ASN A 175 36.45 -8.93 60.24
CA ASN A 175 36.87 -9.60 61.48
C ASN A 175 37.93 -10.69 61.24
N LYS A 176 37.82 -11.46 60.14
CA LYS A 176 38.85 -12.43 59.73
C LYS A 176 40.16 -11.72 59.33
N PHE A 177 40.07 -10.61 58.59
CA PHE A 177 41.23 -9.83 58.17
C PHE A 177 41.99 -9.22 59.36
N ILE A 178 41.30 -8.69 60.36
CA ILE A 178 41.92 -8.15 61.59
C ILE A 178 42.72 -9.24 62.34
N LYS A 179 42.26 -10.50 62.34
CA LYS A 179 42.98 -11.62 62.96
C LYS A 179 44.25 -11.98 62.18
N ILE A 180 44.16 -12.02 60.84
CA ILE A 180 45.30 -12.33 59.96
C ILE A 180 46.34 -11.20 59.95
N LYS A 181 45.93 -9.95 60.15
CA LYS A 181 46.83 -8.80 60.33
C LYS A 181 47.72 -8.94 61.58
N LYS A 182 47.28 -9.67 62.61
CA LYS A 182 48.05 -9.92 63.84
C LYS A 182 49.04 -11.07 63.70
N ASN A 183 48.67 -12.14 63.00
CA ASN A 183 49.51 -13.31 62.72
C ASN A 183 49.43 -13.67 61.21
N PRO A 184 50.34 -13.17 60.36
CA PRO A 184 50.24 -13.34 58.91
C PRO A 184 50.76 -14.70 58.43
N ASN A 185 49.90 -15.44 57.74
CA ASN A 185 50.23 -16.69 57.04
C ASN A 185 49.93 -16.55 55.52
N LYS A 186 50.76 -17.14 54.65
CA LYS A 186 50.65 -16.99 53.19
C LYS A 186 49.34 -17.56 52.63
N GLU A 187 48.89 -18.71 53.13
CA GLU A 187 47.64 -19.34 52.66
C GLU A 187 46.41 -18.54 53.08
N ASP A 188 46.41 -18.00 54.30
CA ASP A 188 45.31 -17.21 54.84
C ASP A 188 45.13 -15.87 54.10
N ILE A 189 46.24 -15.24 53.67
CA ILE A 189 46.21 -14.02 52.85
C ILE A 189 45.60 -14.30 51.46
N LYS A 190 45.90 -15.47 50.87
CA LYS A 190 45.36 -15.88 49.57
C LYS A 190 43.86 -16.17 49.64
N ASN A 191 43.40 -16.82 50.71
CA ASN A 191 41.99 -17.11 50.94
C ASN A 191 41.17 -15.82 51.15
N ILE A 192 41.66 -14.89 51.97
CA ILE A 192 41.01 -13.58 52.15
C ILE A 192 40.97 -12.77 50.86
N PHE A 193 42.01 -12.85 50.04
CA PHE A 193 42.02 -12.18 48.73
C PHE A 193 40.92 -12.72 47.80
N LEU A 194 40.73 -14.03 47.75
CA LEU A 194 39.66 -14.65 46.96
C LEU A 194 38.27 -14.20 47.45
N ASP A 195 38.08 -14.16 48.77
CA ASP A 195 36.85 -13.68 49.39
C ASP A 195 36.62 -12.18 49.12
N ALA A 196 37.65 -11.34 49.22
CA ALA A 196 37.58 -9.91 48.94
C ALA A 196 37.26 -9.60 47.46
N ASN A 197 37.84 -10.37 46.53
CA ASN A 197 37.53 -10.28 45.10
C ASN A 197 36.07 -10.70 44.83
N THR A 198 35.62 -11.77 45.48
CA THR A 198 34.21 -12.22 45.41
C THR A 198 33.26 -11.15 45.93
N MET A 199 33.59 -10.49 47.05
CA MET A 199 32.82 -9.36 47.57
C MET A 199 32.77 -8.17 46.61
N LEU A 200 33.89 -7.80 45.99
CA LEU A 200 33.91 -6.72 44.99
C LEU A 200 33.03 -7.04 43.78
N LYS A 201 33.02 -8.30 43.31
CA LYS A 201 32.11 -8.76 42.25
C LYS A 201 30.64 -8.68 42.67
N LEU A 202 30.31 -9.00 43.94
CA LEU A 202 28.95 -8.83 44.46
C LEU A 202 28.54 -7.36 44.43
N PHE A 203 29.36 -6.44 44.94
CA PHE A 203 29.07 -5.00 44.91
C PHE A 203 28.98 -4.42 43.50
N ASN A 204 29.71 -4.98 42.53
CA ASN A 204 29.64 -4.61 41.11
C ASN A 204 28.50 -5.32 40.35
N SER A 205 27.75 -6.21 41.01
CA SER A 205 26.68 -6.95 40.35
C SER A 205 25.50 -6.04 39.98
N SER A 206 24.85 -6.38 38.88
CA SER A 206 23.61 -5.72 38.44
C SER A 206 22.47 -5.86 39.45
N LYS A 207 22.57 -6.82 40.38
CA LYS A 207 21.59 -7.08 41.45
C LYS A 207 21.57 -5.96 42.49
N LEU A 208 22.72 -5.35 42.82
CA LEU A 208 22.77 -4.18 43.70
C LEU A 208 22.35 -2.91 42.95
N GLY A 209 22.82 -2.76 41.70
CA GLY A 209 22.38 -1.69 40.81
C GLY A 209 22.73 -0.29 41.29
N ILE A 210 24.02 -0.02 41.57
CA ILE A 210 24.50 1.30 42.00
C ILE A 210 24.29 2.32 40.87
N GLY A 211 23.47 3.34 41.15
CA GLY A 211 23.08 4.37 40.18
C GLY A 211 23.89 5.66 40.27
N SER A 212 24.89 5.75 41.15
CA SER A 212 25.78 6.91 41.31
C SER A 212 27.12 6.68 40.63
N ASP A 213 27.49 7.55 39.70
CA ASP A 213 28.74 7.41 38.95
C ASP A 213 29.98 7.62 39.83
N LYS A 214 29.87 8.44 40.87
CA LYS A 214 30.91 8.60 41.90
C LYS A 214 31.21 7.27 42.62
N LEU A 215 30.16 6.50 42.96
CA LEU A 215 30.33 5.20 43.63
C LEU A 215 30.85 4.12 42.68
N LYS A 216 30.43 4.13 41.41
CA LYS A 216 30.99 3.24 40.38
C LYS A 216 32.48 3.49 40.14
N GLN A 217 32.90 4.76 40.10
CA GLN A 217 34.31 5.11 39.99
C GLN A 217 35.12 4.64 41.19
N LYS A 218 34.60 4.79 42.42
CA LYS A 218 35.22 4.22 43.62
C LYS A 218 35.41 2.70 43.50
N LEU A 219 34.37 1.95 43.09
CA LEU A 219 34.46 0.50 42.87
C LEU A 219 35.49 0.13 41.80
N LYS A 220 35.52 0.86 40.67
CA LYS A 220 36.50 0.64 39.61
C LYS A 220 37.93 0.86 40.09
N ASN A 221 38.16 1.85 40.95
CA ASN A 221 39.47 2.11 41.54
C ASN A 221 39.92 0.98 42.49
N LEU A 222 38.98 0.37 43.22
CA LEU A 222 39.27 -0.81 44.05
C LEU A 222 39.62 -2.03 43.19
N ASP A 223 38.90 -2.24 42.09
CA ASP A 223 39.12 -3.34 41.14
C ASP A 223 40.48 -3.23 40.42
N VAL A 224 40.90 -2.01 40.05
CA VAL A 224 42.23 -1.77 39.45
C VAL A 224 43.36 -2.09 40.43
N ARG A 225 43.18 -1.82 41.73
CA ARG A 225 44.19 -2.06 42.77
C ARG A 225 44.50 -3.56 42.97
N LEU A 226 43.52 -4.43 42.68
CA LEU A 226 43.66 -5.89 42.74
C LEU A 226 44.49 -6.48 41.59
N LYS A 227 44.70 -5.73 40.50
CA LYS A 227 45.56 -6.18 39.40
C LYS A 227 47.00 -6.27 39.91
N ASN A 228 47.63 -7.44 39.73
CA ASN A 228 48.99 -7.79 40.17
C ASN A 228 49.16 -8.07 41.67
N PHE A 229 48.11 -8.52 42.38
CA PHE A 229 48.20 -8.87 43.80
C PHE A 229 49.20 -10.01 44.10
N GLU A 230 49.27 -11.04 43.26
CA GLU A 230 50.15 -12.21 43.46
C GLU A 230 51.64 -11.90 43.28
N GLN A 231 51.99 -10.79 42.62
CA GLN A 231 53.37 -10.40 42.32
C GLN A 231 53.99 -9.46 43.38
N LYS A 232 53.25 -9.14 44.44
CA LYS A 232 53.63 -8.16 45.47
C LYS A 232 54.05 -8.83 46.78
N ASP A 233 54.95 -8.18 47.53
CA ASP A 233 55.38 -8.62 48.86
C ASP A 233 54.23 -8.69 49.87
N GLN A 234 54.35 -9.56 50.89
CA GLN A 234 53.31 -9.77 51.91
C GLN A 234 52.87 -8.47 52.60
N ALA A 235 53.81 -7.57 52.92
CA ALA A 235 53.50 -6.28 53.53
C ALA A 235 52.66 -5.38 52.60
N GLN A 236 52.87 -5.48 51.29
CA GLN A 236 52.13 -4.74 50.28
C GLN A 236 50.77 -5.36 50.00
N GLN A 237 50.66 -6.70 50.03
CA GLN A 237 49.39 -7.43 49.94
C GLN A 237 48.44 -7.08 51.10
N ILE A 238 48.96 -7.00 52.32
CA ILE A 238 48.16 -6.58 53.49
C ILE A 238 47.69 -5.13 53.35
N LYS A 239 48.54 -4.21 52.87
CA LYS A 239 48.16 -2.81 52.61
C LYS A 239 47.07 -2.68 51.54
N ASP A 240 47.16 -3.46 50.47
CA ASP A 240 46.15 -3.43 49.40
C ASP A 240 44.81 -4.02 49.88
N LEU A 241 44.81 -5.08 50.71
CA LEU A 241 43.59 -5.59 51.35
C LEU A 241 42.96 -4.59 52.33
N ASP A 242 43.79 -3.91 53.15
CA ASP A 242 43.35 -2.86 54.09
C ASP A 242 42.68 -1.68 53.35
N PHE A 243 43.23 -1.30 52.19
CA PHE A 243 42.64 -0.30 51.29
C PHE A 243 41.30 -0.75 50.71
N ILE A 244 41.16 -2.03 50.35
CA ILE A 244 39.92 -2.59 49.80
C ILE A 244 38.80 -2.61 50.84
N PHE A 245 39.05 -3.13 52.04
CA PHE A 245 38.04 -3.15 53.10
C PHE A 245 37.64 -1.73 53.51
N SER A 246 38.61 -0.81 53.65
CA SER A 246 38.33 0.61 53.90
C SER A 246 37.50 1.27 52.79
N GLY A 247 37.80 0.94 51.53
CA GLY A 247 37.05 1.42 50.37
C GLY A 247 35.62 0.90 50.30
N LEU A 248 35.42 -0.40 50.56
CA LEU A 248 34.10 -1.02 50.63
C LEU A 248 33.27 -0.43 51.78
N ASN A 249 33.85 -0.23 52.96
CA ASN A 249 33.19 0.42 54.09
C ASN A 249 32.83 1.88 53.79
N SER A 250 33.68 2.62 53.06
CA SER A 250 33.33 3.96 52.58
C SER A 250 32.12 3.95 51.64
N ILE A 251 32.04 2.96 50.74
CA ILE A 251 30.90 2.82 49.80
C ILE A 251 29.62 2.46 50.56
N VAL A 252 29.69 1.55 51.53
CA VAL A 252 28.55 1.19 52.39
C VAL A 252 28.07 2.42 53.17
N ALA A 253 28.98 3.20 53.76
CA ALA A 253 28.62 4.44 54.46
C ALA A 253 27.95 5.47 53.54
N ASP A 254 28.46 5.63 52.31
CA ASP A 254 27.85 6.53 51.32
C ASP A 254 26.46 6.04 50.86
N LEU A 255 26.25 4.73 50.72
CA LEU A 255 24.94 4.15 50.40
C LEU A 255 23.93 4.30 51.54
N MET A 256 24.39 4.26 52.79
CA MET A 256 23.56 4.35 53.99
C MET A 256 23.17 5.77 54.38
N LYS A 257 23.71 6.80 53.72
CA LYS A 257 23.30 8.20 53.92
C LYS A 257 21.80 8.36 53.62
N LYS A 258 21.10 9.06 54.52
CA LYS A 258 19.69 9.40 54.36
C LYS A 258 19.55 10.65 53.49
N GLU A 259 18.69 10.57 52.48
CA GLU A 259 18.24 11.72 51.69
C GLU A 259 16.70 11.70 51.68
N ASN A 260 16.08 12.81 52.10
CA ASN A 260 14.61 12.96 52.14
C ASN A 260 13.86 11.77 52.77
N ASP A 261 14.31 11.29 53.94
CA ASP A 261 13.72 10.16 54.68
C ASP A 261 13.74 8.80 53.94
N SER A 262 14.58 8.70 52.90
CA SER A 262 14.93 7.45 52.24
C SER A 262 16.40 7.09 52.49
N THR A 263 16.68 5.82 52.74
CA THR A 263 18.04 5.26 52.76
C THR A 263 18.30 4.55 51.43
N LEU A 264 19.57 4.34 51.06
CA LEU A 264 19.92 3.66 49.81
C LEU A 264 19.46 4.40 48.53
N PHE A 265 19.27 5.73 48.61
CA PHE A 265 18.84 6.56 47.46
C PHE A 265 19.75 6.42 46.23
N SER A 266 21.03 6.15 46.45
CA SER A 266 22.02 5.92 45.39
C SER A 266 21.78 4.63 44.59
N LEU A 267 20.91 3.72 45.04
CA LEU A 267 20.51 2.53 44.30
C LEU A 267 19.48 2.89 43.21
N ARG A 268 19.67 2.35 42.01
CA ARG A 268 18.79 2.60 40.85
C ARG A 268 17.34 2.19 41.14
N SER A 269 17.13 1.09 41.86
CA SER A 269 15.80 0.59 42.20
C SER A 269 15.01 1.56 43.08
N VAL A 270 15.66 2.16 44.09
CA VAL A 270 15.07 3.13 45.01
C VAL A 270 14.75 4.44 44.29
N ARG A 271 15.68 4.95 43.47
CA ARG A 271 15.47 6.18 42.69
C ARG A 271 14.31 6.08 41.71
N ASN A 272 14.22 4.95 40.99
CA ASN A 272 13.12 4.72 40.06
C ASN A 272 11.77 4.65 40.79
N TYR A 273 11.72 3.98 41.94
CA TYR A 273 10.52 3.92 42.77
C TYR A 273 10.05 5.32 43.22
N LEU A 274 10.96 6.14 43.75
CA LEU A 274 10.63 7.51 44.19
C LEU A 274 10.20 8.42 43.03
N LYS A 275 10.79 8.25 41.85
CA LYS A 275 10.40 9.00 40.65
C LYS A 275 8.95 8.68 40.25
N GLU A 276 8.61 7.39 40.13
CA GLU A 276 7.25 6.97 39.77
C GLU A 276 6.23 7.36 40.85
N LEU A 277 6.60 7.30 42.13
CA LEU A 277 5.74 7.74 43.23
C LEU A 277 5.44 9.25 43.16
N ASN A 278 6.43 10.07 42.79
CA ASN A 278 6.20 11.50 42.59
C ASN A 278 5.29 11.76 41.38
N GLN A 279 5.47 11.03 40.28
CA GLN A 279 4.58 11.11 39.12
C GLN A 279 3.14 10.71 39.48
N LEU A 280 2.95 9.65 40.26
CA LEU A 280 1.64 9.25 40.76
C LEU A 280 0.98 10.39 41.55
N ASN A 281 1.69 11.05 42.45
CA ASN A 281 1.14 12.17 43.23
C ASN A 281 0.69 13.34 42.32
N ILE A 282 1.46 13.66 41.29
CA ILE A 282 1.13 14.72 40.31
C ILE A 282 -0.12 14.33 39.51
N VAL A 283 -0.16 13.08 39.01
CA VAL A 283 -1.28 12.57 38.22
C VAL A 283 -2.55 12.46 39.07
N SER A 284 -2.49 11.89 40.27
CA SER A 284 -3.63 11.79 41.19
C SER A 284 -4.14 13.18 41.61
N SER A 285 -3.26 14.16 41.86
CA SER A 285 -3.69 15.55 42.14
C SER A 285 -4.37 16.20 40.93
N SER A 286 -3.82 15.97 39.73
CA SER A 286 -4.39 16.48 38.47
C SER A 286 -5.73 15.82 38.15
N LEU A 287 -5.86 14.52 38.41
CA LEU A 287 -7.09 13.76 38.29
C LEU A 287 -8.14 14.32 39.25
N ALA A 288 -7.81 14.52 40.53
CA ALA A 288 -8.73 15.09 41.52
C ALA A 288 -9.23 16.49 41.13
N LYS A 289 -8.35 17.37 40.63
CA LYS A 289 -8.75 18.71 40.14
C LYS A 289 -9.63 18.61 38.88
N ASN A 290 -9.33 17.66 38.00
CA ASN A 290 -10.09 17.45 36.77
C ASN A 290 -11.46 16.81 37.04
N THR A 291 -11.57 15.86 37.97
CA THR A 291 -12.85 15.26 38.37
C THR A 291 -13.77 16.27 39.03
N GLU A 292 -13.23 17.21 39.83
CA GLU A 292 -14.00 18.33 40.37
C GLU A 292 -14.49 19.29 39.26
N SER A 293 -13.62 19.61 38.31
CA SER A 293 -14.00 20.43 37.15
C SER A 293 -15.04 19.74 36.26
N LEU A 294 -14.89 18.42 36.08
CA LEU A 294 -15.79 17.57 35.33
C LEU A 294 -17.14 17.47 36.01
N SER A 295 -17.22 17.33 37.34
CA SER A 295 -18.48 17.27 38.08
C SER A 295 -19.27 18.59 37.97
N ARG A 296 -18.59 19.74 38.05
CA ARG A 296 -19.18 21.06 37.81
C ARG A 296 -19.68 21.20 36.37
N ALA A 297 -18.91 20.73 35.38
CA ALA A 297 -19.32 20.74 33.98
C ALA A 297 -20.48 19.79 33.71
N ARG A 298 -20.47 18.59 34.32
CA ARG A 298 -21.52 17.57 34.25
C ARG A 298 -22.86 18.14 34.64
N ASN A 299 -22.94 18.88 35.75
CA ASN A 299 -24.20 19.50 36.20
C ASN A 299 -24.82 20.43 35.15
N LYS A 300 -24.00 21.10 34.33
CA LYS A 300 -24.48 21.97 33.24
C LYS A 300 -24.95 21.18 32.01
N VAL A 301 -24.56 19.91 31.88
CA VAL A 301 -24.90 19.06 30.73
C VAL A 301 -25.75 17.84 31.08
N LEU A 302 -26.23 17.73 32.33
CA LEU A 302 -27.02 16.58 32.82
C LEU A 302 -28.27 16.30 31.99
N ASN A 303 -28.93 17.35 31.49
CA ASN A 303 -30.19 17.26 30.76
C ASN A 303 -30.00 17.14 29.23
N PHE A 304 -28.76 17.06 28.74
CA PHE A 304 -28.51 16.89 27.31
C PHE A 304 -28.42 15.42 26.92
N VAL A 305 -28.98 15.13 25.75
CA VAL A 305 -28.83 13.85 25.06
C VAL A 305 -27.67 13.98 24.08
N TRP A 306 -26.77 13.00 24.11
CA TRP A 306 -25.65 12.91 23.19
C TRP A 306 -25.94 11.89 22.12
N PHE A 307 -25.51 12.16 20.90
CA PHE A 307 -25.75 11.32 19.74
C PHE A 307 -24.44 10.78 19.19
N PHE A 308 -24.28 9.46 19.20
CA PHE A 308 -23.09 8.82 18.62
C PHE A 308 -23.46 7.51 17.95
N ASN A 309 -23.11 7.35 16.67
CA ASN A 309 -23.37 6.17 15.85
C ASN A 309 -24.85 5.71 15.89
N ASN A 310 -25.78 6.63 15.62
CA ASN A 310 -27.24 6.37 15.58
C ASN A 310 -27.82 5.90 16.93
N LYS A 311 -27.18 6.28 18.05
CA LYS A 311 -27.65 5.98 19.41
C LYS A 311 -27.71 7.24 20.29
N GLU A 312 -28.76 7.29 21.12
CA GLU A 312 -28.92 8.28 22.17
C GLU A 312 -28.18 7.81 23.43
N LEU A 313 -27.23 8.61 23.89
CA LEU A 313 -26.49 8.39 25.13
C LEU A 313 -26.83 9.50 26.11
N SER A 314 -27.19 9.11 27.34
CA SER A 314 -27.22 10.05 28.46
C SER A 314 -25.80 10.44 28.85
N THR A 315 -25.65 11.61 29.48
CA THR A 315 -24.35 12.09 30.02
C THR A 315 -23.68 11.02 30.92
N ARG A 316 -24.46 10.26 31.70
CA ARG A 316 -23.93 9.15 32.52
C ARG A 316 -23.50 7.93 31.69
N ALA A 317 -24.21 7.64 30.61
CA ALA A 317 -23.86 6.53 29.72
C ALA A 317 -22.62 6.85 28.87
N LEU A 318 -22.38 8.13 28.56
CA LEU A 318 -21.20 8.61 27.86
C LEU A 318 -19.92 8.44 28.69
N GLU A 319 -19.98 8.74 29.99
CA GLU A 319 -18.85 8.57 30.92
C GLU A 319 -18.41 7.10 31.10
N LYS A 320 -19.31 6.15 30.84
CA LYS A 320 -19.04 4.71 30.97
C LYS A 320 -18.49 4.07 29.69
N GLN A 321 -18.28 4.84 28.64
CA GLN A 321 -17.81 4.31 27.36
C GLN A 321 -16.33 3.93 27.42
N ASN A 322 -15.94 2.98 26.58
CA ASN A 322 -14.54 2.60 26.43
C ASN A 322 -13.73 3.81 25.90
N LEU A 323 -12.53 4.03 26.46
CA LEU A 323 -11.59 5.09 26.10
C LEU A 323 -11.35 5.16 24.59
N GLU A 324 -11.14 4.02 23.91
CA GLU A 324 -10.86 4.02 22.46
C GLU A 324 -12.04 4.54 21.64
N LYS A 325 -13.25 4.10 21.96
CA LYS A 325 -14.48 4.53 21.30
C LYS A 325 -14.75 6.01 21.55
N PHE A 326 -14.56 6.45 22.78
CA PHE A 326 -14.74 7.84 23.17
C PHE A 326 -13.69 8.76 22.51
N ASN A 327 -12.41 8.34 22.45
CA ASN A 327 -11.34 9.09 21.81
C ASN A 327 -11.62 9.33 20.33
N HIS A 328 -12.11 8.31 19.62
CA HIS A 328 -12.52 8.47 18.23
C HIS A 328 -13.60 9.55 18.11
N TRP A 329 -14.68 9.45 18.89
CA TRP A 329 -15.76 10.44 18.90
C TRP A 329 -15.30 11.85 19.28
N PHE A 330 -14.43 11.99 20.29
CA PHE A 330 -13.89 13.26 20.73
C PHE A 330 -13.01 13.91 19.66
N SER A 331 -12.16 13.12 18.98
CA SER A 331 -11.28 13.62 17.92
C SER A 331 -12.08 14.24 16.77
N GLN A 332 -13.21 13.64 16.39
CA GLN A 332 -14.08 14.18 15.33
C GLN A 332 -14.83 15.42 15.80
N ALA A 333 -15.36 15.41 17.02
CA ALA A 333 -15.98 16.59 17.63
C ALA A 333 -14.99 17.77 17.72
N LYS A 334 -13.71 17.51 18.06
CA LYS A 334 -12.64 18.51 18.11
C LYS A 334 -12.34 19.12 16.74
N LYS A 335 -12.29 18.32 15.68
CA LYS A 335 -12.10 18.83 14.31
C LYS A 335 -13.24 19.77 13.87
N GLU A 336 -14.49 19.39 14.13
CA GLU A 336 -15.64 20.26 13.79
C GLU A 336 -15.63 21.55 14.63
N TRP A 337 -15.21 21.47 15.89
CA TRP A 337 -15.03 22.64 16.74
C TRP A 337 -13.95 23.60 16.21
N GLU A 338 -12.79 23.09 15.79
CA GLU A 338 -11.69 23.88 15.22
C GLU A 338 -12.07 24.49 13.86
N ASN A 339 -12.78 23.73 13.03
CA ASN A 339 -13.25 24.17 11.70
C ASN A 339 -14.38 25.22 11.76
N PHE A 340 -15.03 25.39 12.91
CA PHE A 340 -16.15 26.34 13.06
C PHE A 340 -15.78 27.77 12.64
N ASN A 341 -14.55 28.22 12.93
CA ASN A 341 -14.10 29.57 12.56
C ASN A 341 -14.12 29.81 11.04
N PHE A 342 -13.80 28.78 10.25
CA PHE A 342 -13.85 28.83 8.79
C PHE A 342 -15.27 28.63 8.24
N ASN A 343 -16.09 27.84 8.94
CA ASN A 343 -17.42 27.47 8.49
C ASN A 343 -18.55 28.42 8.92
N LYS A 344 -18.24 29.40 9.78
CA LYS A 344 -19.20 30.38 10.28
C LYS A 344 -19.95 31.07 9.13
N ASN A 345 -21.28 31.14 9.25
CA ASN A 345 -22.22 31.69 8.27
C ASN A 345 -22.32 30.96 6.92
N LEU A 346 -21.55 29.90 6.67
CA LEU A 346 -21.60 29.17 5.41
C LEU A 346 -22.73 28.12 5.43
N ASN A 347 -23.29 27.90 4.24
CA ASN A 347 -24.24 26.83 4.01
C ASN A 347 -23.50 25.53 3.71
N PHE A 348 -24.02 24.42 4.23
CA PHE A 348 -23.48 23.09 3.96
C PHE A 348 -24.58 22.17 3.44
N LYS A 349 -24.17 21.22 2.59
CA LYS A 349 -24.99 20.12 2.11
C LYS A 349 -24.20 18.85 2.32
N VAL A 350 -24.70 17.97 3.17
CA VAL A 350 -24.11 16.65 3.43
C VAL A 350 -24.57 15.71 2.31
N PRO A 351 -23.72 14.76 1.87
CA PRO A 351 -24.15 13.69 0.97
C PRO A 351 -25.33 12.90 1.53
N ASP A 352 -26.01 12.18 0.64
CA ASP A 352 -27.17 11.37 1.01
C ASP A 352 -26.74 10.27 1.98
N GLN A 353 -27.40 10.23 3.13
CA GLN A 353 -27.13 9.28 4.20
C GLN A 353 -28.41 8.54 4.59
N GLU A 354 -28.24 7.36 5.16
CA GLU A 354 -29.36 6.55 5.66
C GLU A 354 -30.14 7.31 6.73
N ARG A 355 -31.44 7.03 6.81
CA ARG A 355 -32.29 7.55 7.90
C ARG A 355 -31.72 7.16 9.26
N ASN A 356 -31.29 8.18 10.00
CA ASN A 356 -30.77 8.06 11.35
C ASN A 356 -31.81 8.64 12.34
N LEU A 357 -32.04 7.96 13.46
CA LEU A 357 -32.98 8.35 14.54
C LEU A 357 -32.72 9.79 15.02
N VAL A 358 -31.46 10.20 15.02
CA VAL A 358 -30.99 11.53 15.40
C VAL A 358 -31.51 12.61 14.44
N LEU A 359 -31.43 12.33 13.13
CA LEU A 359 -31.94 13.22 12.09
C LEU A 359 -33.46 13.27 12.11
N GLU A 360 -34.11 12.16 12.47
CA GLU A 360 -35.56 12.08 12.50
C GLU A 360 -36.20 12.96 13.57
N LYS A 361 -35.68 12.92 14.81
CA LYS A 361 -36.20 13.70 15.94
C LYS A 361 -35.74 15.16 15.95
N THR A 362 -34.54 15.46 15.43
CA THR A 362 -33.93 16.79 15.56
C THR A 362 -34.39 17.78 14.49
N PHE A 363 -34.73 17.30 13.28
CA PHE A 363 -35.08 18.17 12.14
C PHE A 363 -36.44 17.81 11.54
N LYS A 364 -37.23 18.84 11.23
CA LYS A 364 -38.51 18.69 10.52
C LYS A 364 -38.25 18.28 9.07
N SER A 365 -39.00 17.28 8.59
CA SER A 365 -38.96 16.86 7.19
C SER A 365 -39.63 17.90 6.33
N GLN A 366 -38.97 18.36 5.27
CA GLN A 366 -39.62 19.13 4.21
C GLN A 366 -39.62 18.29 2.93
N GLU A 367 -40.79 18.17 2.32
CA GLU A 367 -40.89 17.65 0.96
C GLU A 367 -40.22 18.65 0.01
N PRO A 368 -39.50 18.17 -1.02
CA PRO A 368 -38.86 19.07 -1.97
C PRO A 368 -39.91 19.99 -2.59
N SER A 369 -39.67 21.32 -2.54
CA SER A 369 -40.58 22.27 -3.18
C SER A 369 -40.71 21.91 -4.66
N PRO A 370 -41.94 21.76 -5.21
CA PRO A 370 -42.11 21.46 -6.61
C PRO A 370 -41.47 22.59 -7.43
N ASN A 371 -40.38 22.27 -8.12
CA ASN A 371 -39.70 23.20 -9.00
C ASN A 371 -40.53 23.39 -10.28
N TYR A 372 -41.65 24.11 -10.19
CA TYR A 372 -42.47 24.46 -11.36
C TYR A 372 -41.65 25.13 -12.47
N PHE A 373 -40.60 25.86 -12.08
CA PHE A 373 -39.64 26.45 -13.01
C PHE A 373 -38.78 25.39 -13.70
N SER A 374 -38.29 24.37 -13.00
CA SER A 374 -37.57 23.27 -13.67
C SER A 374 -38.51 22.47 -14.56
N TYR A 375 -39.75 22.20 -14.13
CA TYR A 375 -40.73 21.54 -14.98
C TYR A 375 -41.00 22.32 -16.25
N LEU A 376 -41.09 23.66 -16.20
CA LEU A 376 -41.23 24.48 -17.40
C LEU A 376 -40.01 24.32 -18.33
N PHE A 377 -38.79 24.34 -17.80
CA PHE A 377 -37.56 24.18 -18.59
C PHE A 377 -37.30 22.74 -19.07
N THR A 378 -37.86 21.73 -18.42
CA THR A 378 -37.82 20.32 -18.88
C THR A 378 -38.92 20.03 -19.88
N ILE A 379 -40.11 20.64 -19.71
CA ILE A 379 -41.26 20.48 -20.59
C ILE A 379 -41.08 21.29 -21.87
N LEU A 380 -40.44 22.47 -21.85
CA LEU A 380 -40.32 23.32 -23.04
C LEU A 380 -39.52 22.66 -24.20
N PRO A 381 -38.37 22.01 -23.97
CA PRO A 381 -37.68 21.22 -25.00
C PRO A 381 -38.50 20.01 -25.44
N VAL A 382 -39.17 19.32 -24.51
CA VAL A 382 -40.01 18.16 -24.82
C VAL A 382 -41.24 18.59 -25.64
N ALA A 383 -41.87 19.71 -25.33
CA ALA A 383 -43.01 20.26 -26.04
C ALA A 383 -42.60 20.76 -27.43
N LEU A 384 -41.41 21.36 -27.56
CA LEU A 384 -40.87 21.78 -28.86
C LEU A 384 -40.51 20.57 -29.72
N VAL A 385 -39.90 19.53 -29.13
CA VAL A 385 -39.66 18.24 -29.79
C VAL A 385 -40.97 17.55 -30.14
N VAL A 386 -41.98 17.54 -29.27
CA VAL A 386 -43.31 16.97 -29.55
C VAL A 386 -44.04 17.75 -30.62
N LEU A 387 -43.89 19.07 -30.71
CA LEU A 387 -44.51 19.90 -31.75
C LEU A 387 -43.81 19.70 -33.11
N VAL A 388 -42.48 19.58 -33.11
CA VAL A 388 -41.68 19.24 -34.30
C VAL A 388 -41.94 17.80 -34.74
N LEU A 389 -42.00 16.85 -33.81
CA LEU A 389 -42.35 15.46 -34.05
C LEU A 389 -43.82 15.34 -34.46
N TYR A 390 -44.76 16.12 -33.93
CA TYR A 390 -46.15 16.15 -34.38
C TYR A 390 -46.26 16.67 -35.82
N PHE A 391 -45.45 17.67 -36.20
CA PHE A 391 -45.41 18.17 -37.57
C PHE A 391 -44.69 17.21 -38.54
N LEU A 392 -43.69 16.45 -38.05
CA LEU A 392 -43.00 15.40 -38.82
C LEU A 392 -43.83 14.12 -38.94
N PHE A 393 -44.45 13.66 -37.85
CA PHE A 393 -45.26 12.45 -37.78
C PHE A 393 -46.69 12.67 -38.29
N SER A 394 -47.31 13.84 -38.23
CA SER A 394 -48.57 14.06 -38.97
C SER A 394 -48.40 13.88 -40.48
N ARG A 395 -47.16 13.95 -40.98
CA ARG A 395 -46.78 13.55 -42.34
C ARG A 395 -46.29 12.11 -42.48
N GLN A 396 -46.02 11.39 -41.39
CA GLN A 396 -45.33 10.08 -41.39
C GLN A 396 -46.02 8.98 -40.52
N MET A 397 -47.16 9.26 -39.88
CA MET A 397 -47.96 8.30 -39.08
C MET A 397 -48.80 7.38 -39.97
N LYS A 398 -48.15 6.62 -40.86
CA LYS A 398 -48.74 5.42 -41.47
C LYS A 398 -48.07 4.11 -41.04
N GLY A 399 -47.27 4.10 -39.96
CA GLY A 399 -46.99 2.84 -39.26
C GLY A 399 -45.76 2.85 -38.36
N VAL A 400 -45.94 2.75 -37.04
CA VAL A 400 -44.89 2.31 -36.09
C VAL A 400 -45.56 1.73 -34.83
N GLY A 401 -45.35 0.44 -34.55
CA GLY A 401 -45.89 -0.28 -33.39
C GLY A 401 -44.97 -1.40 -32.87
N SER A 402 -43.65 -1.16 -32.76
CA SER A 402 -42.67 -2.25 -32.57
C SER A 402 -41.64 -2.11 -31.42
N SER A 403 -41.75 -1.14 -30.50
CA SER A 403 -40.64 -0.83 -29.56
C SER A 403 -40.69 -1.43 -28.15
N ALA A 404 -41.73 -2.18 -27.75
CA ALA A 404 -41.80 -2.81 -26.42
C ALA A 404 -41.09 -4.19 -26.31
N MET A 405 -40.57 -4.74 -27.41
CA MET A 405 -39.97 -6.09 -27.50
C MET A 405 -38.43 -6.15 -27.31
N THR A 406 -37.80 -5.10 -26.80
CA THR A 406 -36.33 -4.95 -26.85
C THR A 406 -35.57 -5.26 -25.55
N PHE A 407 -36.26 -5.59 -24.45
CA PHE A 407 -35.66 -5.71 -23.10
C PHE A 407 -34.89 -7.02 -22.84
N GLY A 408 -35.12 -8.06 -23.65
CA GLY A 408 -34.47 -9.38 -23.51
C GLY A 408 -33.41 -9.71 -24.56
N LYS A 409 -33.08 -8.76 -25.46
CA LYS A 409 -32.11 -8.97 -26.54
C LYS A 409 -30.68 -8.87 -26.04
N SER A 410 -29.80 -9.67 -26.60
CA SER A 410 -28.37 -9.65 -26.33
C SER A 410 -27.74 -8.32 -26.78
N PRO A 411 -26.91 -7.67 -25.95
CA PRO A 411 -26.16 -6.47 -26.33
C PRO A 411 -24.94 -6.76 -27.21
N ALA A 412 -24.73 -8.02 -27.60
CA ALA A 412 -23.55 -8.44 -28.35
C ALA A 412 -23.38 -7.65 -29.66
N LYS A 413 -22.17 -7.12 -29.86
CA LYS A 413 -21.82 -6.42 -31.09
C LYS A 413 -21.39 -7.46 -32.13
N MET A 414 -22.18 -7.59 -33.19
CA MET A 414 -21.81 -8.38 -34.37
C MET A 414 -20.81 -7.57 -35.21
N LEU A 415 -19.59 -8.09 -35.34
CA LEU A 415 -18.64 -7.64 -36.35
C LEU A 415 -18.84 -8.50 -37.59
N THR A 416 -19.39 -7.90 -38.64
CA THR A 416 -19.55 -8.55 -39.94
C THR A 416 -18.22 -8.61 -40.69
N LYS A 417 -18.16 -9.49 -41.69
CA LYS A 417 -17.01 -9.75 -42.56
C LYS A 417 -16.30 -8.49 -43.09
N GLU A 418 -17.05 -7.44 -43.43
CA GLU A 418 -16.47 -6.19 -43.98
C GLU A 418 -15.77 -5.31 -42.92
N LEU A 419 -16.08 -5.49 -41.64
CA LEU A 419 -15.61 -4.63 -40.54
C LEU A 419 -14.41 -5.22 -39.79
N ASN A 420 -14.22 -6.54 -39.80
CA ASN A 420 -13.10 -7.19 -39.10
C ASN A 420 -11.88 -7.36 -40.01
N LYS A 421 -10.90 -6.46 -39.91
CA LYS A 421 -9.66 -6.49 -40.71
C LYS A 421 -8.45 -7.14 -40.02
N ILE A 422 -8.62 -7.59 -38.79
CA ILE A 422 -7.52 -8.09 -37.96
C ILE A 422 -7.29 -9.57 -38.28
N THR A 423 -6.04 -9.94 -38.58
CA THR A 423 -5.63 -11.31 -38.91
C THR A 423 -4.47 -11.76 -38.02
N PHE A 424 -4.00 -13.01 -38.15
CA PHE A 424 -2.83 -13.48 -37.39
C PHE A 424 -1.55 -12.68 -37.68
N LYS A 425 -1.48 -11.94 -38.79
CA LYS A 425 -0.36 -11.04 -39.11
C LYS A 425 -0.26 -9.83 -38.17
N ASP A 426 -1.37 -9.45 -37.54
CA ASP A 426 -1.44 -8.34 -36.59
C ASP A 426 -1.19 -8.79 -35.15
N VAL A 427 -1.07 -10.10 -34.91
CA VAL A 427 -0.78 -10.71 -33.62
C VAL A 427 0.65 -11.22 -33.59
N ALA A 428 1.47 -10.62 -32.74
CA ALA A 428 2.87 -10.99 -32.54
C ALA A 428 3.10 -11.50 -31.11
N GLY A 429 4.13 -12.35 -30.94
CA GLY A 429 4.60 -12.78 -29.62
C GLY A 429 3.76 -13.87 -28.94
N ALA A 430 2.87 -14.53 -29.67
CA ALA A 430 2.04 -15.64 -29.20
C ALA A 430 1.98 -16.75 -30.28
N GLU A 431 3.13 -17.31 -30.65
CA GLU A 431 3.21 -18.28 -31.75
C GLU A 431 2.54 -19.61 -31.40
N GLU A 432 2.75 -20.09 -30.17
CA GLU A 432 2.17 -21.33 -29.66
C GLU A 432 0.63 -21.24 -29.64
N ALA A 433 0.10 -20.13 -29.13
CA ALA A 433 -1.34 -19.88 -29.13
C ALA A 433 -1.91 -19.77 -30.56
N LYS A 434 -1.16 -19.18 -31.51
CA LYS A 434 -1.57 -19.10 -32.92
C LYS A 434 -1.58 -20.48 -33.58
N GLU A 435 -0.61 -21.33 -33.27
CA GLU A 435 -0.55 -22.71 -33.77
C GLU A 435 -1.75 -23.52 -33.26
N GLU A 436 -2.04 -23.50 -31.95
CA GLU A 436 -3.21 -24.19 -31.40
C GLU A 436 -4.54 -23.66 -31.98
N LEU A 437 -4.64 -22.34 -32.18
CA LEU A 437 -5.84 -21.73 -32.75
C LEU A 437 -5.94 -21.89 -34.27
N SER A 438 -4.86 -22.27 -34.96
CA SER A 438 -4.88 -22.54 -36.40
C SER A 438 -5.77 -23.74 -36.73
N GLU A 439 -5.82 -24.75 -35.85
CA GLU A 439 -6.75 -25.88 -35.98
C GLU A 439 -8.22 -25.41 -35.98
N ILE A 440 -8.53 -24.44 -35.12
CA ILE A 440 -9.87 -23.85 -35.00
C ILE A 440 -10.22 -23.05 -36.25
N VAL A 441 -9.26 -22.30 -36.79
CA VAL A 441 -9.42 -21.57 -38.06
C VAL A 441 -9.69 -22.53 -39.22
N ASP A 442 -8.89 -23.59 -39.35
CA ASP A 442 -9.03 -24.58 -40.41
C ASP A 442 -10.40 -25.27 -40.37
N PHE A 443 -10.89 -25.56 -39.16
CA PHE A 443 -12.24 -26.08 -38.98
C PHE A 443 -13.30 -25.07 -39.44
N LEU A 444 -13.21 -23.80 -39.05
CA LEU A 444 -14.18 -22.79 -39.44
C LEU A 444 -14.15 -22.49 -40.96
N LYS A 445 -13.00 -22.72 -41.61
CA LYS A 445 -12.86 -22.65 -43.08
C LYS A 445 -13.54 -23.84 -43.75
N ASP A 446 -13.19 -25.07 -43.34
CA ASP A 446 -13.73 -26.30 -43.91
C ASP A 446 -14.15 -27.32 -42.81
N PRO A 447 -15.39 -27.21 -42.30
CA PRO A 447 -15.91 -28.12 -41.27
C PRO A 447 -16.01 -29.57 -41.74
N HIS A 448 -16.26 -29.79 -43.04
CA HIS A 448 -16.53 -31.11 -43.63
C HIS A 448 -15.32 -32.02 -43.57
N LYS A 449 -14.12 -31.47 -43.79
CA LYS A 449 -12.85 -32.19 -43.69
C LYS A 449 -12.69 -32.95 -42.37
N PHE A 450 -13.14 -32.35 -41.26
CA PHE A 450 -13.05 -32.93 -39.92
C PHE A 450 -14.22 -33.86 -39.59
N THR A 451 -15.43 -33.54 -40.06
CA THR A 451 -16.62 -34.37 -39.79
C THR A 451 -16.57 -35.73 -40.49
N ILE A 452 -15.99 -35.81 -41.70
CA ILE A 452 -15.83 -37.07 -42.45
C ILE A 452 -14.92 -38.07 -41.70
N LEU A 453 -13.90 -37.55 -41.00
CA LEU A 453 -12.96 -38.36 -40.23
C LEU A 453 -13.50 -38.73 -38.83
N GLY A 454 -14.70 -38.27 -38.47
CA GLY A 454 -15.29 -38.51 -37.15
C GLY A 454 -14.60 -37.75 -36.01
N ALA A 455 -13.79 -36.73 -36.32
CA ALA A 455 -13.12 -35.91 -35.31
C ALA A 455 -14.15 -35.07 -34.55
N ARG A 456 -14.08 -35.09 -33.21
CA ARG A 456 -14.93 -34.25 -32.35
C ARG A 456 -14.32 -32.87 -32.23
N ILE A 457 -15.08 -31.87 -32.67
CA ILE A 457 -14.64 -30.47 -32.64
C ILE A 457 -14.88 -29.90 -31.25
N PRO A 458 -13.92 -29.13 -30.70
CA PRO A 458 -14.14 -28.45 -29.42
C PRO A 458 -15.26 -27.42 -29.55
N LYS A 459 -16.26 -27.53 -28.67
CA LYS A 459 -17.37 -26.57 -28.65
C LYS A 459 -16.95 -25.22 -28.09
N GLY A 460 -15.96 -25.22 -27.21
CA GLY A 460 -15.46 -24.02 -26.57
C GLY A 460 -13.94 -23.99 -26.39
N VAL A 461 -13.39 -22.79 -26.51
CA VAL A 461 -11.97 -22.47 -26.29
C VAL A 461 -11.85 -21.41 -25.21
N LEU A 462 -11.11 -21.70 -24.15
CA LEU A 462 -10.83 -20.75 -23.08
C LEU A 462 -9.42 -20.16 -23.25
N LEU A 463 -9.35 -18.87 -23.52
CA LEU A 463 -8.13 -18.08 -23.55
C LEU A 463 -7.77 -17.64 -22.13
N VAL A 464 -6.64 -18.13 -21.63
CA VAL A 464 -6.19 -17.88 -20.26
C VAL A 464 -4.91 -17.08 -20.30
N GLY A 465 -4.80 -16.02 -19.50
CA GLY A 465 -3.51 -15.35 -19.34
C GLY A 465 -3.63 -13.99 -18.66
N PRO A 466 -2.50 -13.35 -18.32
CA PRO A 466 -2.49 -12.02 -17.69
C PRO A 466 -3.24 -10.96 -18.53
N PRO A 467 -3.70 -9.86 -17.91
CA PRO A 467 -4.30 -8.75 -18.65
C PRO A 467 -3.29 -8.17 -19.65
N GLY A 468 -3.77 -7.68 -20.79
CA GLY A 468 -2.91 -7.02 -21.79
C GLY A 468 -2.10 -7.95 -22.70
N THR A 469 -2.25 -9.28 -22.61
CA THR A 469 -1.58 -10.24 -23.52
C THR A 469 -2.28 -10.40 -24.88
N GLY A 470 -3.34 -9.64 -25.14
CA GLY A 470 -4.01 -9.64 -26.44
C GLY A 470 -5.06 -10.74 -26.65
N LYS A 471 -5.63 -11.32 -25.58
CA LYS A 471 -6.70 -12.35 -25.67
C LYS A 471 -7.84 -11.95 -26.62
N THR A 472 -8.39 -10.75 -26.45
CA THR A 472 -9.44 -10.20 -27.32
C THR A 472 -8.96 -9.95 -28.75
N LEU A 473 -7.69 -9.57 -28.93
CA LEU A 473 -7.08 -9.36 -30.24
C LEU A 473 -6.92 -10.68 -31.00
N VAL A 474 -6.45 -11.72 -30.31
CA VAL A 474 -6.30 -13.08 -30.84
C VAL A 474 -7.65 -13.66 -31.25
N ALA A 475 -8.68 -13.53 -30.41
CA ALA A 475 -10.02 -14.01 -30.76
C ALA A 475 -10.57 -13.33 -32.04
N LYS A 476 -10.34 -12.01 -32.20
CA LYS A 476 -10.69 -11.29 -33.44
C LYS A 476 -9.88 -11.75 -34.64
N ALA A 477 -8.60 -12.05 -34.44
CA ALA A 477 -7.70 -12.54 -35.47
C ALA A 477 -8.11 -13.94 -35.97
N VAL A 478 -8.54 -14.84 -35.08
CA VAL A 478 -9.09 -16.16 -35.47
C VAL A 478 -10.30 -15.98 -36.40
N ALA A 479 -11.21 -15.08 -36.06
CA ALA A 479 -12.39 -14.81 -36.89
C ALA A 479 -12.05 -14.17 -38.24
N GLY A 480 -11.09 -13.24 -38.26
CA GLY A 480 -10.60 -12.62 -39.48
C GLY A 480 -9.86 -13.61 -40.38
N GLU A 481 -9.06 -14.51 -39.80
CA GLU A 481 -8.33 -15.54 -40.53
C GLU A 481 -9.29 -16.60 -41.11
N ALA A 482 -10.35 -16.95 -40.37
CA ALA A 482 -11.40 -17.87 -40.82
C ALA A 482 -12.43 -17.23 -41.76
N ASP A 483 -12.43 -15.89 -41.89
CA ASP A 483 -13.41 -15.12 -42.66
C ASP A 483 -14.87 -15.39 -42.26
N ARG A 484 -15.12 -15.50 -40.94
CA ARG A 484 -16.45 -15.80 -40.35
C ARG A 484 -16.97 -14.69 -39.43
N PRO A 485 -18.30 -14.57 -39.20
CA PRO A 485 -18.87 -13.58 -38.29
C PRO A 485 -18.35 -13.72 -36.85
N PHE A 486 -18.15 -12.58 -36.19
CA PHE A 486 -17.65 -12.50 -34.82
C PHE A 486 -18.62 -11.74 -33.92
N PHE A 487 -19.16 -12.41 -32.91
CA PHE A 487 -20.00 -11.79 -31.87
C PHE A 487 -19.15 -11.51 -30.64
N SER A 488 -19.11 -10.26 -30.18
CA SER A 488 -18.37 -9.88 -28.97
C SER A 488 -19.31 -9.41 -27.88
N ILE A 489 -19.18 -9.97 -26.69
CA ILE A 489 -19.90 -9.56 -25.47
C ILE A 489 -18.97 -9.62 -24.25
N SER A 490 -19.19 -8.75 -23.27
CA SER A 490 -18.49 -8.85 -21.98
C SER A 490 -19.27 -9.73 -21.01
N GLY A 491 -18.60 -10.56 -20.23
CA GLY A 491 -19.19 -11.36 -19.16
C GLY A 491 -19.92 -10.49 -18.13
N SER A 492 -19.43 -9.27 -17.90
CA SER A 492 -20.10 -8.28 -17.04
C SER A 492 -21.49 -7.87 -17.54
N ASP A 493 -21.73 -7.92 -18.86
CA ASP A 493 -23.00 -7.47 -19.47
C ASP A 493 -24.16 -8.43 -19.16
N PHE A 494 -23.87 -9.60 -18.62
CA PHE A 494 -24.87 -10.56 -18.20
C PHE A 494 -25.25 -10.44 -16.72
N VAL A 495 -24.50 -9.66 -15.93
CA VAL A 495 -24.75 -9.47 -14.51
C VAL A 495 -25.56 -8.18 -14.31
N GLU A 496 -26.86 -8.30 -14.11
CA GLU A 496 -27.77 -7.17 -13.92
C GLU A 496 -28.59 -7.24 -12.63
N MET A 497 -29.27 -6.13 -12.29
CA MET A 497 -30.09 -6.02 -11.09
C MET A 497 -31.38 -6.90 -11.14
N PHE A 498 -31.77 -7.36 -12.34
CA PHE A 498 -33.01 -8.10 -12.55
C PHE A 498 -32.73 -9.59 -12.79
N VAL A 499 -33.28 -10.43 -11.91
CA VAL A 499 -33.18 -11.89 -12.01
C VAL A 499 -33.77 -12.38 -13.33
N GLY A 500 -33.04 -13.24 -14.03
CA GLY A 500 -33.47 -13.86 -15.30
C GLY A 500 -33.15 -13.07 -16.57
N VAL A 501 -32.73 -11.79 -16.48
CA VAL A 501 -32.32 -11.01 -17.66
C VAL A 501 -31.03 -11.56 -18.27
N GLY A 502 -30.02 -11.88 -17.45
CA GLY A 502 -28.78 -12.50 -17.90
C GLY A 502 -29.02 -13.81 -18.66
N ALA A 503 -29.83 -14.72 -18.09
CA ALA A 503 -30.22 -15.97 -18.76
C ALA A 503 -30.95 -15.74 -20.10
N SER A 504 -31.85 -14.76 -20.21
CA SER A 504 -32.50 -14.44 -21.48
C SER A 504 -31.52 -13.96 -22.54
N ARG A 505 -30.53 -13.14 -22.17
CA ARG A 505 -29.49 -12.64 -23.09
C ARG A 505 -28.58 -13.75 -23.57
N VAL A 506 -28.26 -14.72 -22.71
CA VAL A 506 -27.49 -15.91 -23.10
C VAL A 506 -28.25 -16.67 -24.19
N ARG A 507 -29.55 -16.96 -23.99
CA ARG A 507 -30.36 -17.64 -25.03
C ARG A 507 -30.36 -16.90 -26.36
N ASP A 508 -30.67 -15.59 -26.33
CA ASP A 508 -30.71 -14.78 -27.55
C ASP A 508 -29.33 -14.71 -28.25
N LEU A 509 -28.23 -14.68 -27.50
CA LEU A 509 -26.88 -14.73 -28.07
C LEU A 509 -26.62 -16.03 -28.84
N PHE A 510 -26.97 -17.19 -28.25
CA PHE A 510 -26.80 -18.47 -28.93
C PHE A 510 -27.75 -18.63 -30.11
N ASP A 511 -28.99 -18.15 -30.02
CA ASP A 511 -29.94 -18.14 -31.14
C ASP A 511 -29.45 -17.28 -32.32
N GLN A 512 -28.86 -16.12 -32.03
CA GLN A 512 -28.23 -15.29 -33.06
C GLN A 512 -26.98 -15.95 -33.66
N GLY A 513 -26.17 -16.62 -32.84
CA GLY A 513 -25.02 -17.40 -33.30
C GLY A 513 -25.43 -18.52 -34.26
N LYS A 514 -26.41 -19.35 -33.86
CA LYS A 514 -26.96 -20.45 -34.68
C LYS A 514 -27.44 -19.97 -36.05
N LYS A 515 -28.12 -18.82 -36.10
CA LYS A 515 -28.60 -18.22 -37.37
C LYS A 515 -27.49 -17.76 -38.31
N ASN A 516 -26.31 -17.46 -37.78
CA ASN A 516 -25.17 -16.93 -38.54
C ASN A 516 -24.01 -17.93 -38.62
N ALA A 517 -24.27 -19.20 -38.33
CA ALA A 517 -23.24 -20.21 -38.33
C ALA A 517 -22.74 -20.54 -39.75
N PRO A 518 -21.44 -20.87 -39.94
CA PRO A 518 -20.40 -20.97 -38.94
C PRO A 518 -19.92 -19.59 -38.45
N CYS A 519 -19.84 -19.42 -37.13
CA CYS A 519 -19.46 -18.16 -36.49
C CYS A 519 -18.73 -18.37 -35.17
N ILE A 520 -18.13 -17.29 -34.67
CA ILE A 520 -17.47 -17.24 -33.37
C ILE A 520 -18.27 -16.36 -32.42
N ILE A 521 -18.57 -16.90 -31.23
CA ILE A 521 -19.08 -16.13 -30.10
C ILE A 521 -17.92 -15.92 -29.13
N PHE A 522 -17.55 -14.67 -28.86
CA PHE A 522 -16.50 -14.29 -27.93
C PHE A 522 -17.06 -13.63 -26.67
N MET A 523 -16.75 -14.21 -25.51
CA MET A 523 -17.08 -13.70 -24.19
C MET A 523 -15.81 -13.24 -23.47
N ASP A 524 -15.62 -11.93 -23.30
CA ASP A 524 -14.53 -11.41 -22.45
C ASP A 524 -14.92 -11.49 -20.97
N GLU A 525 -13.95 -11.51 -20.04
CA GLU A 525 -14.21 -11.52 -18.59
C GLU A 525 -15.25 -12.57 -18.14
N ILE A 526 -15.13 -13.81 -18.63
CA ILE A 526 -16.08 -14.89 -18.29
C ILE A 526 -16.14 -15.17 -16.77
N ASP A 527 -15.11 -14.78 -16.02
CA ASP A 527 -15.08 -14.86 -14.56
C ASP A 527 -16.12 -13.97 -13.86
N ALA A 528 -16.72 -13.00 -14.54
CA ALA A 528 -17.86 -12.25 -14.02
C ALA A 528 -19.10 -13.13 -13.78
N VAL A 529 -19.37 -14.07 -14.71
CA VAL A 529 -20.51 -15.01 -14.68
C VAL A 529 -20.14 -16.41 -14.22
N GLY A 530 -18.91 -16.83 -14.47
CA GLY A 530 -18.41 -18.19 -14.26
C GLY A 530 -17.74 -18.43 -12.93
N ARG A 531 -17.87 -17.53 -11.95
CA ARG A 531 -17.18 -17.65 -10.65
C ARG A 531 -17.75 -18.79 -9.79
N GLN A 532 -16.87 -19.58 -9.17
CA GLN A 532 -17.26 -20.64 -8.24
C GLN A 532 -17.99 -20.08 -7.01
N ARG A 533 -18.95 -20.85 -6.51
CA ARG A 533 -19.73 -20.57 -5.29
C ARG A 533 -18.83 -20.19 -4.11
N GLY A 534 -19.06 -19.00 -3.54
CA GLY A 534 -18.50 -18.60 -2.25
C GLY A 534 -19.61 -18.60 -1.20
N ALA A 535 -19.29 -18.95 0.05
CA ALA A 535 -20.21 -18.95 1.20
C ALA A 535 -20.57 -17.51 1.66
N GLY A 536 -21.10 -16.70 0.75
CA GLY A 536 -21.58 -15.34 1.01
C GLY A 536 -23.06 -15.32 1.33
N ILE A 537 -23.42 -14.94 2.56
CA ILE A 537 -24.79 -14.72 2.99
C ILE A 537 -25.28 -13.40 2.35
N GLY A 538 -25.89 -13.47 1.17
CA GLY A 538 -26.48 -12.30 0.49
C GLY A 538 -26.96 -12.61 -0.93
N GLY A 539 -28.21 -12.25 -1.25
CA GLY A 539 -28.97 -12.63 -2.47
C GLY A 539 -28.50 -12.06 -3.82
N GLY A 540 -27.20 -11.79 -3.99
CA GLY A 540 -26.59 -11.54 -5.31
C GLY A 540 -26.11 -12.81 -6.02
N HIS A 541 -26.29 -13.98 -5.39
CA HIS A 541 -25.83 -15.26 -5.93
C HIS A 541 -26.76 -15.81 -7.02
N ASP A 542 -28.07 -15.66 -6.83
CA ASP A 542 -29.09 -16.37 -7.62
C ASP A 542 -29.11 -15.97 -9.11
N GLU A 543 -28.85 -14.71 -9.43
CA GLU A 543 -28.85 -14.21 -10.82
C GLU A 543 -27.63 -14.71 -11.62
N ARG A 544 -26.45 -14.71 -10.98
CA ARG A 544 -25.23 -15.21 -11.60
C ARG A 544 -25.30 -16.71 -11.81
N GLU A 545 -25.82 -17.44 -10.82
CA GLU A 545 -26.01 -18.89 -10.94
C GLU A 545 -27.00 -19.24 -12.05
N GLN A 546 -28.11 -18.52 -12.17
CA GLN A 546 -29.09 -18.76 -13.23
C GLN A 546 -28.50 -18.51 -14.61
N THR A 547 -27.74 -17.43 -14.76
CA THR A 547 -27.06 -17.07 -16.02
C THR A 547 -25.99 -18.09 -16.38
N LEU A 548 -25.18 -18.52 -15.40
CA LEU A 548 -24.17 -19.57 -15.59
C LEU A 548 -24.82 -20.89 -16.01
N ASN A 549 -25.85 -21.34 -15.30
CA ASN A 549 -26.57 -22.57 -15.65
C ASN A 549 -27.18 -22.49 -17.05
N GLN A 550 -27.74 -21.35 -17.44
CA GLN A 550 -28.23 -21.17 -18.81
C GLN A 550 -27.11 -21.27 -19.84
N LEU A 551 -25.93 -20.70 -19.58
CA LEU A 551 -24.77 -20.83 -20.45
C LEU A 551 -24.36 -22.31 -20.60
N LEU A 552 -24.34 -23.07 -19.50
CA LEU A 552 -24.05 -24.50 -19.53
C LEU A 552 -25.09 -25.29 -20.35
N VAL A 553 -26.38 -24.97 -20.20
CA VAL A 553 -27.46 -25.59 -20.96
C VAL A 553 -27.32 -25.30 -22.46
N GLU A 554 -27.00 -24.07 -22.84
CA GLU A 554 -26.78 -23.73 -24.26
C GLU A 554 -25.55 -24.47 -24.82
N MET A 555 -24.44 -24.52 -24.07
CA MET A 555 -23.22 -25.23 -24.49
C MET A 555 -23.42 -26.74 -24.68
N ASP A 556 -24.19 -27.36 -23.79
CA ASP A 556 -24.53 -28.78 -23.90
C ASP A 556 -25.57 -29.02 -25.02
N GLY A 557 -26.41 -28.02 -25.32
CA GLY A 557 -27.59 -28.10 -26.18
C GLY A 557 -27.36 -28.03 -27.71
N PHE A 558 -26.24 -27.50 -28.21
CA PHE A 558 -25.97 -27.46 -29.66
C PHE A 558 -25.07 -28.61 -30.15
N ASP A 559 -25.33 -29.11 -31.37
CA ASP A 559 -24.49 -30.13 -32.01
C ASP A 559 -23.21 -29.48 -32.57
N THR A 560 -22.09 -30.18 -32.44
CA THR A 560 -20.78 -29.83 -33.03
C THR A 560 -20.84 -29.56 -34.54
N LYS A 561 -21.87 -30.10 -35.22
CA LYS A 561 -22.11 -29.92 -36.67
C LYS A 561 -22.62 -28.53 -37.05
N GLU A 562 -23.16 -27.75 -36.11
CA GLU A 562 -23.71 -26.42 -36.40
C GLU A 562 -22.61 -25.39 -36.72
N GLY A 563 -21.34 -25.66 -36.40
CA GLY A 563 -20.21 -24.78 -36.75
C GLY A 563 -20.11 -23.50 -35.90
N VAL A 564 -20.73 -23.50 -34.72
CA VAL A 564 -20.63 -22.40 -33.73
C VAL A 564 -19.53 -22.72 -32.72
N ILE A 565 -18.59 -21.80 -32.53
CA ILE A 565 -17.51 -21.94 -31.54
C ILE A 565 -17.60 -20.84 -30.49
N LEU A 566 -17.62 -21.25 -29.22
CA LEU A 566 -17.57 -20.33 -28.09
C LEU A 566 -16.12 -20.08 -27.65
N MET A 567 -15.62 -18.87 -27.84
CA MET A 567 -14.35 -18.44 -27.26
C MET A 567 -14.60 -17.59 -26.02
N ALA A 568 -13.88 -17.85 -24.94
CA ALA A 568 -13.95 -17.04 -23.73
C ALA A 568 -12.56 -16.59 -23.28
N ALA A 569 -12.45 -15.42 -22.67
CA ALA A 569 -11.21 -14.94 -22.09
C ALA A 569 -11.34 -14.76 -20.58
N THR A 570 -10.30 -15.16 -19.84
CA THR A 570 -10.19 -14.92 -18.40
C THR A 570 -8.77 -14.56 -18.02
N ASN A 571 -8.63 -13.67 -17.03
CA ASN A 571 -7.36 -13.43 -16.34
C ASN A 571 -7.15 -14.37 -15.16
N ARG A 572 -8.21 -15.09 -14.74
CA ARG A 572 -8.29 -15.83 -13.49
C ARG A 572 -8.97 -17.18 -13.72
N PRO A 573 -8.24 -18.19 -14.23
CA PRO A 573 -8.78 -19.52 -14.45
C PRO A 573 -9.09 -20.25 -13.13
N ASP A 574 -8.46 -19.85 -12.03
CA ASP A 574 -8.55 -20.43 -10.69
C ASP A 574 -9.93 -20.27 -10.04
N ILE A 575 -10.60 -19.13 -10.29
CA ILE A 575 -11.91 -18.83 -9.69
C ILE A 575 -13.09 -19.34 -10.52
N LEU A 576 -12.85 -19.93 -11.68
CA LEU A 576 -13.91 -20.41 -12.57
C LEU A 576 -14.53 -21.69 -12.05
N ASP A 577 -15.84 -21.84 -12.25
CA ASP A 577 -16.56 -23.06 -11.94
C ASP A 577 -16.00 -24.21 -12.78
N LYS A 578 -15.59 -25.29 -12.11
CA LYS A 578 -15.10 -26.52 -12.72
C LYS A 578 -16.10 -27.13 -13.72
N ALA A 579 -17.40 -26.81 -13.60
CA ALA A 579 -18.42 -27.22 -14.55
C ALA A 579 -18.17 -26.65 -15.95
N LEU A 580 -17.69 -25.40 -16.09
CA LEU A 580 -17.36 -24.80 -17.40
C LEU A 580 -16.20 -25.53 -18.09
N LEU A 581 -15.31 -26.11 -17.29
CA LEU A 581 -14.07 -26.75 -17.71
C LEU A 581 -14.21 -28.25 -18.02
N ARG A 582 -15.43 -28.79 -17.98
CA ARG A 582 -15.69 -30.21 -18.29
C ARG A 582 -15.68 -30.46 -19.80
N PRO A 583 -15.29 -31.67 -20.25
CA PRO A 583 -15.38 -32.05 -21.66
C PRO A 583 -16.80 -31.89 -22.22
N GLY A 584 -16.91 -31.39 -23.44
CA GLY A 584 -18.15 -30.94 -24.10
C GLY A 584 -18.44 -29.45 -23.94
N ARG A 585 -17.59 -28.68 -23.24
CA ARG A 585 -17.77 -27.25 -22.96
C ARG A 585 -16.51 -26.47 -23.34
N PHE A 586 -15.74 -25.93 -22.40
CA PHE A 586 -14.42 -25.38 -22.68
C PHE A 586 -13.37 -26.50 -22.69
N ASP A 587 -13.34 -27.20 -23.82
CA ASP A 587 -12.52 -28.40 -24.03
C ASP A 587 -11.06 -28.06 -24.32
N ARG A 588 -10.84 -26.88 -24.92
CA ARG A 588 -9.51 -26.36 -25.21
C ARG A 588 -9.20 -25.19 -24.29
N ARG A 589 -7.99 -25.20 -23.75
CA ARG A 589 -7.43 -24.08 -22.98
C ARG A 589 -6.17 -23.63 -23.68
N VAL A 590 -6.20 -22.41 -24.18
CA VAL A 590 -5.05 -21.80 -24.85
C VAL A 590 -4.48 -20.78 -23.88
N VAL A 591 -3.22 -20.96 -23.51
CA VAL A 591 -2.54 -20.06 -22.58
C VAL A 591 -1.84 -18.97 -23.38
N LEU A 592 -2.11 -17.70 -23.02
CA LEU A 592 -1.44 -16.52 -23.54
C LEU A 592 -0.61 -15.89 -22.43
N ASP A 593 0.63 -16.36 -22.34
CA ASP A 593 1.61 -15.86 -21.38
C ASP A 593 2.16 -14.48 -21.78
N LEU A 594 2.97 -13.90 -20.88
CA LEU A 594 3.68 -12.66 -21.18
C LEU A 594 4.73 -12.91 -22.28
N PRO A 595 4.88 -11.99 -23.24
CA PRO A 595 5.79 -12.18 -24.36
C PRO A 595 7.26 -12.21 -23.93
N ASP A 596 8.03 -13.11 -24.56
CA ASP A 596 9.49 -13.17 -24.52
C ASP A 596 10.16 -11.92 -25.13
N ILE A 597 11.48 -11.76 -24.98
CA ILE A 597 12.23 -10.65 -25.60
C ILE A 597 11.96 -10.54 -27.10
N LYS A 598 11.98 -11.68 -27.82
CA LYS A 598 11.66 -11.72 -29.26
C LYS A 598 10.20 -11.38 -29.52
N GLY A 599 9.27 -11.90 -28.70
CA GLY A 599 7.85 -11.57 -28.79
C GLY A 599 7.59 -10.07 -28.60
N ARG A 600 8.21 -9.46 -27.60
CA ARG A 600 8.14 -8.01 -27.33
C ARG A 600 8.68 -7.19 -28.49
N TYR A 601 9.81 -7.60 -29.08
CA TYR A 601 10.36 -6.95 -30.27
C TYR A 601 9.38 -6.99 -31.45
N GLU A 602 8.77 -8.13 -31.75
CA GLU A 602 7.80 -8.25 -32.84
C GLU A 602 6.51 -7.46 -32.55
N ILE A 603 6.04 -7.44 -31.30
CA ILE A 603 4.89 -6.61 -30.89
C ILE A 603 5.21 -5.12 -31.10
N LEU A 604 6.37 -4.66 -30.60
CA LEU A 604 6.83 -3.28 -30.81
C LEU A 604 6.90 -2.94 -32.30
N LYS A 605 7.37 -3.86 -33.14
CA LYS A 605 7.44 -3.69 -34.60
C LYS A 605 6.06 -3.56 -35.25
N VAL A 606 5.05 -4.31 -34.77
CA VAL A 606 3.66 -4.18 -35.25
C VAL A 606 3.09 -2.80 -34.91
N HIS A 607 3.22 -2.35 -33.67
CA HIS A 607 2.70 -1.04 -33.24
C HIS A 607 3.52 0.13 -33.83
N ALA A 608 4.83 -0.05 -34.03
CA ALA A 608 5.71 0.92 -34.68
C ALA A 608 5.25 1.30 -36.09
N LYS A 609 4.62 0.39 -36.85
CA LYS A 609 4.09 0.69 -38.20
C LYS A 609 3.07 1.82 -38.21
N LYS A 610 2.35 2.04 -37.10
CA LYS A 610 1.32 3.09 -36.97
C LYS A 610 1.91 4.45 -36.61
N ILE A 611 3.17 4.50 -36.17
CA ILE A 611 3.83 5.69 -35.61
C ILE A 611 5.03 6.09 -36.48
N LYS A 612 5.27 7.39 -36.64
CA LYS A 612 6.47 7.88 -37.32
C LYS A 612 7.66 7.81 -36.36
N ILE A 613 8.54 6.85 -36.56
CA ILE A 613 9.72 6.60 -35.72
C ILE A 613 10.99 6.95 -36.49
N ASP A 614 11.95 7.57 -35.81
CA ASP A 614 13.27 7.91 -36.33
C ASP A 614 14.24 6.70 -36.26
N GLN A 615 15.26 6.68 -37.12
CA GLN A 615 16.25 5.58 -37.16
C GLN A 615 17.07 5.45 -35.86
N SER A 616 17.09 6.49 -35.01
CA SER A 616 17.73 6.43 -33.69
C SER A 616 17.08 5.45 -32.71
N VAL A 617 15.84 5.01 -32.94
CA VAL A 617 15.11 4.13 -32.01
C VAL A 617 15.48 2.66 -32.23
N ASP A 618 16.18 2.08 -31.28
CA ASP A 618 16.42 0.63 -31.22
C ASP A 618 15.29 -0.08 -30.46
N LEU A 619 14.35 -0.68 -31.20
CA LEU A 619 13.23 -1.45 -30.64
C LEU A 619 13.70 -2.71 -29.89
N MET A 620 14.84 -3.30 -30.27
CA MET A 620 15.39 -4.48 -29.58
C MET A 620 15.93 -4.09 -28.21
N HIS A 621 16.56 -2.92 -28.11
CA HIS A 621 16.93 -2.35 -26.83
C HIS A 621 15.70 -2.14 -25.93
N ILE A 622 14.62 -1.53 -26.46
CA ILE A 622 13.37 -1.33 -25.71
C ILE A 622 12.78 -2.66 -25.23
N ALA A 623 12.77 -3.70 -26.08
CA ALA A 623 12.29 -5.03 -25.70
C ALA A 623 13.09 -5.66 -24.55
N ARG A 624 14.40 -5.40 -24.47
CA ARG A 624 15.27 -5.90 -23.38
C ARG A 624 15.03 -5.17 -22.07
N ILE A 625 14.92 -3.84 -22.11
CA ILE A 625 14.68 -3.03 -20.91
C ILE A 625 13.23 -3.08 -20.42
N THR A 626 12.34 -3.82 -21.09
CA THR A 626 10.92 -4.03 -20.72
C THR A 626 10.58 -5.47 -20.31
N PRO A 627 11.33 -6.12 -19.39
CA PRO A 627 10.95 -7.46 -18.92
C PRO A 627 9.58 -7.43 -18.25
N GLY A 628 8.78 -8.47 -18.52
CA GLY A 628 7.44 -8.63 -17.96
C GLY A 628 6.37 -7.70 -18.53
N ALA A 629 6.70 -6.83 -19.49
CA ALA A 629 5.72 -5.97 -20.14
C ALA A 629 4.76 -6.79 -21.01
N SER A 630 3.46 -6.55 -20.86
CA SER A 630 2.42 -7.14 -21.71
C SER A 630 2.39 -6.45 -23.09
N GLY A 631 1.67 -7.04 -24.05
CA GLY A 631 1.51 -6.42 -25.37
C GLY A 631 0.85 -5.03 -25.29
N ALA A 632 -0.14 -4.87 -24.41
CA ALA A 632 -0.78 -3.59 -24.14
C ALA A 632 0.18 -2.56 -23.52
N ASP A 633 1.10 -2.99 -22.64
CA ASP A 633 2.10 -2.08 -22.07
C ASP A 633 3.07 -1.58 -23.14
N LEU A 634 3.48 -2.43 -24.07
CA LEU A 634 4.36 -2.07 -25.19
C LEU A 634 3.68 -1.11 -26.17
N GLU A 635 2.40 -1.34 -26.47
CA GLU A 635 1.59 -0.39 -27.25
C GLU A 635 1.52 0.97 -26.54
N ASN A 636 1.30 0.95 -25.22
CA ASN A 636 1.23 2.17 -24.43
C ASN A 636 2.56 2.93 -24.40
N ILE A 637 3.71 2.23 -24.30
CA ILE A 637 5.04 2.85 -24.36
C ILE A 637 5.23 3.62 -25.67
N LEU A 638 4.93 3.00 -26.81
CA LEU A 638 5.10 3.67 -28.11
C LEU A 638 4.10 4.82 -28.29
N ASN A 639 2.87 4.66 -27.82
CA ASN A 639 1.86 5.71 -27.86
C ASN A 639 2.27 6.92 -26.99
N GLU A 640 2.78 6.67 -25.78
CA GLU A 640 3.31 7.72 -24.90
C GLU A 640 4.52 8.42 -25.50
N ALA A 641 5.41 7.68 -26.17
CA ALA A 641 6.53 8.26 -26.90
C ALA A 641 6.06 9.19 -28.03
N ALA A 642 5.01 8.79 -28.76
CA ALA A 642 4.37 9.63 -29.78
C ALA A 642 3.74 10.90 -29.20
N LEU A 643 3.05 10.79 -28.06
CA LEU A 643 2.46 11.95 -27.37
C LEU A 643 3.54 12.91 -26.84
N LEU A 644 4.65 12.39 -26.32
CA LEU A 644 5.79 13.19 -25.87
C LEU A 644 6.46 13.92 -27.06
N ALA A 645 6.66 13.22 -28.17
CA ALA A 645 7.20 13.81 -29.40
C ALA A 645 6.28 14.92 -29.93
N ALA A 646 4.96 14.67 -29.98
CA ALA A 646 3.97 15.65 -30.41
C ALA A 646 3.92 16.89 -29.50
N ARG A 647 4.00 16.70 -28.17
CA ARG A 647 4.06 17.80 -27.20
C ARG A 647 5.30 18.68 -27.38
N LYS A 648 6.43 18.08 -27.74
CA LYS A 648 7.69 18.77 -28.04
C LYS A 648 7.73 19.33 -29.47
N GLY A 649 6.64 19.22 -30.25
CA GLY A 649 6.56 19.73 -31.62
C GLY A 649 7.39 18.96 -32.64
N ARG A 650 7.78 17.70 -32.34
CA ARG A 650 8.60 16.88 -33.25
C ARG A 650 7.75 16.19 -34.32
N SER A 651 8.35 15.96 -35.49
CA SER A 651 7.71 15.28 -36.63
C SER A 651 7.83 13.75 -36.60
N ALA A 652 8.78 13.22 -35.82
CA ALA A 652 8.98 11.79 -35.58
C ALA A 652 9.41 11.54 -34.12
N VAL A 653 9.17 10.32 -33.65
CA VAL A 653 9.57 9.83 -32.32
C VAL A 653 11.04 9.42 -32.34
N THR A 654 11.84 9.96 -31.42
CA THR A 654 13.27 9.62 -31.28
C THR A 654 13.53 8.68 -30.11
N SER A 655 14.77 8.22 -29.97
CA SER A 655 15.17 7.36 -28.84
C SER A 655 14.92 8.01 -27.48
N VAL A 656 15.07 9.33 -27.37
CA VAL A 656 14.89 10.08 -26.13
C VAL A 656 13.44 9.97 -25.62
N GLU A 657 12.45 10.20 -26.48
CA GLU A 657 11.03 10.09 -26.10
C GLU A 657 10.64 8.66 -25.79
N THR A 658 11.22 7.71 -26.52
CA THR A 658 10.91 6.28 -26.34
C THR A 658 11.42 5.77 -25.00
N LEU A 659 12.63 6.18 -24.59
CA LEU A 659 13.19 5.88 -23.27
C LEU A 659 12.42 6.60 -22.16
N GLU A 660 12.11 7.89 -22.34
CA GLU A 660 11.30 8.67 -21.38
C GLU A 660 9.90 8.08 -21.18
N ALA A 661 9.26 7.61 -22.26
CA ALA A 661 7.98 6.92 -22.22
C ALA A 661 8.07 5.55 -21.52
N THR A 662 9.15 4.80 -21.77
CA THR A 662 9.39 3.52 -21.11
C THR A 662 9.51 3.70 -19.60
N ASP A 663 10.26 4.71 -19.16
CA ASP A 663 10.37 5.06 -17.74
C ASP A 663 9.03 5.50 -17.16
N LYS A 664 8.28 6.32 -17.90
CA LYS A 664 6.97 6.81 -17.47
C LYS A 664 5.97 5.67 -17.26
N VAL A 665 5.93 4.69 -18.16
CA VAL A 665 5.01 3.55 -18.07
C VAL A 665 5.41 2.63 -16.91
N LYS A 666 6.71 2.40 -16.71
CA LYS A 666 7.21 1.49 -15.66
C LYS A 666 7.18 2.07 -14.26
N PHE A 667 7.65 3.31 -14.09
CA PHE A 667 7.92 3.91 -12.78
C PHE A 667 7.01 5.10 -12.48
N GLY A 668 6.18 5.50 -13.44
CA GLY A 668 5.30 6.65 -13.33
C GLY A 668 5.94 7.94 -13.79
N LYS A 669 5.15 9.02 -13.71
CA LYS A 669 5.56 10.35 -14.16
C LYS A 669 6.66 10.91 -13.25
N GLU A 670 7.63 11.56 -13.87
CA GLU A 670 8.67 12.37 -13.23
C GLU A 670 8.06 13.48 -12.37
N ARG A 671 8.56 13.64 -11.13
CA ARG A 671 8.05 14.61 -10.15
C ARG A 671 8.91 15.89 -10.10
N ARG A 672 8.90 16.66 -11.18
CA ARG A 672 9.67 17.93 -11.29
C ARG A 672 9.37 18.99 -10.23
N SER A 673 8.18 18.95 -9.62
CA SER A 673 7.77 19.90 -8.58
C SER A 673 8.25 19.51 -7.18
N LEU A 674 8.86 18.34 -7.01
CA LEU A 674 9.41 17.90 -5.73
C LEU A 674 10.83 18.45 -5.62
N GLU A 675 11.00 19.53 -4.85
CA GLU A 675 12.32 19.99 -4.45
C GLU A 675 12.82 19.08 -3.31
N MET A 676 13.97 18.43 -3.53
CA MET A 676 14.63 17.60 -2.53
C MET A 676 15.69 18.44 -1.81
N ASP A 677 15.79 18.28 -0.50
CA ASP A 677 16.89 18.89 0.26
C ASP A 677 18.24 18.32 -0.21
N GLU A 678 19.31 19.09 -0.11
CA GLU A 678 20.66 18.65 -0.51
C GLU A 678 21.08 17.38 0.25
N ASN A 679 20.68 17.25 1.52
CA ASN A 679 20.96 16.05 2.31
C ASN A 679 20.17 14.83 1.81
N GLU A 680 18.92 15.01 1.39
CA GLU A 680 18.09 13.95 0.82
C GLU A 680 18.61 13.54 -0.56
N LYS A 681 19.02 14.51 -1.40
CA LYS A 681 19.64 14.27 -2.70
C LYS A 681 20.95 13.49 -2.53
N ARG A 682 21.78 13.88 -1.57
CA ARG A 682 23.01 13.18 -1.21
C ARG A 682 22.74 11.77 -0.69
N SER A 683 21.80 11.61 0.24
CA SER A 683 21.43 10.29 0.79
C SER A 683 20.95 9.35 -0.31
N THR A 684 20.10 9.84 -1.21
CA THR A 684 19.61 9.08 -2.38
C THR A 684 20.75 8.72 -3.33
N ALA A 685 21.69 9.63 -3.59
CA ALA A 685 22.85 9.35 -4.44
C ALA A 685 23.74 8.23 -3.87
N TYR A 686 24.06 8.27 -2.57
CA TYR A 686 24.80 7.20 -1.91
C TYR A 686 24.04 5.87 -1.89
N HIS A 687 22.72 5.93 -1.72
CA HIS A 687 21.85 4.75 -1.77
C HIS A 687 21.91 4.07 -3.15
N GLU A 688 21.68 4.82 -4.23
CA GLU A 688 21.69 4.28 -5.59
C GLU A 688 23.10 3.84 -6.02
N ALA A 689 24.14 4.59 -5.64
CA ALA A 689 25.53 4.19 -5.87
C ALA A 689 25.86 2.84 -5.19
N GLY A 690 25.28 2.59 -4.00
CA GLY A 690 25.40 1.33 -3.28
C GLY A 690 24.83 0.14 -4.07
N HIS A 691 23.60 0.26 -4.58
CA HIS A 691 23.01 -0.76 -5.43
C HIS A 691 23.85 -1.04 -6.67
N ALA A 692 24.29 0.03 -7.35
CA ALA A 692 25.05 -0.09 -8.58
C ALA A 692 26.39 -0.81 -8.37
N ILE A 693 27.19 -0.39 -7.38
CA ILE A 693 28.49 -1.00 -7.10
C ILE A 693 28.36 -2.46 -6.66
N VAL A 694 27.39 -2.79 -5.81
CA VAL A 694 27.17 -4.18 -5.43
C VAL A 694 26.81 -5.02 -6.65
N ALA A 695 25.93 -4.51 -7.52
CA ALA A 695 25.56 -5.22 -8.74
C ALA A 695 26.74 -5.46 -9.69
N PHE A 696 27.68 -4.52 -9.83
CA PHE A 696 28.86 -4.73 -10.68
C PHE A 696 29.86 -5.75 -10.14
N ASN A 697 29.93 -5.90 -8.82
CA ASN A 697 30.94 -6.72 -8.17
C ASN A 697 30.49 -8.16 -7.87
N VAL A 698 29.19 -8.44 -7.90
CA VAL A 698 28.66 -9.81 -7.76
C VAL A 698 28.69 -10.55 -9.10
N GLU A 699 28.83 -11.87 -9.06
CA GLU A 699 29.06 -12.70 -10.25
C GLU A 699 27.78 -12.93 -11.07
N HIS A 700 26.64 -13.10 -10.39
CA HIS A 700 25.38 -13.51 -11.00
C HIS A 700 24.35 -12.38 -11.13
N SER A 701 24.79 -11.12 -11.26
CA SER A 701 23.91 -9.98 -11.51
C SER A 701 23.54 -9.77 -12.98
N ASP A 702 22.40 -9.11 -13.18
CA ASP A 702 22.14 -8.43 -14.44
C ASP A 702 22.95 -7.13 -14.52
N PRO A 703 23.48 -6.76 -15.70
CA PRO A 703 24.19 -5.51 -15.89
C PRO A 703 23.32 -4.30 -15.58
N VAL A 704 23.93 -3.29 -14.96
CA VAL A 704 23.28 -1.99 -14.75
C VAL A 704 23.11 -1.28 -16.10
N ASP A 705 21.87 -0.89 -16.39
CA ASP A 705 21.48 -0.11 -17.56
C ASP A 705 21.65 1.39 -17.31
N LYS A 706 21.13 1.88 -16.18
CA LYS A 706 21.30 3.26 -15.73
C LYS A 706 21.01 3.40 -14.24
N VAL A 707 21.54 4.47 -13.64
CA VAL A 707 21.32 4.86 -12.25
C VAL A 707 20.80 6.28 -12.24
N THR A 708 19.70 6.56 -11.53
CA THR A 708 19.07 7.89 -11.49
C THR A 708 18.61 8.26 -10.08
N ILE A 709 18.77 9.53 -9.73
CA ILE A 709 18.22 10.13 -8.49
C ILE A 709 17.01 11.04 -8.77
N ILE A 710 16.46 10.98 -9.98
CA ILE A 710 15.26 11.73 -10.37
C ILE A 710 14.01 11.01 -9.82
N PRO A 711 13.18 11.68 -9.00
CA PRO A 711 12.03 11.05 -8.36
C PRO A 711 10.93 10.72 -9.37
N ARG A 712 10.47 9.45 -9.35
CA ARG A 712 9.40 8.93 -10.21
C ARG A 712 8.38 8.15 -9.40
N GLY A 713 7.11 8.53 -9.54
CA GLY A 713 6.03 7.88 -8.80
C GLY A 713 6.27 7.93 -7.29
N PHE A 714 6.48 6.75 -6.69
CA PHE A 714 6.76 6.58 -5.26
C PHE A 714 8.26 6.42 -4.90
N SER A 715 9.16 6.31 -5.88
CA SER A 715 10.61 6.19 -5.63
C SER A 715 11.32 7.53 -5.82
N LEU A 716 12.36 7.77 -4.98
CA LEU A 716 13.19 8.97 -5.02
C LEU A 716 14.39 8.81 -5.96
N GLY A 717 14.93 7.59 -6.04
CA GLY A 717 15.94 7.17 -7.01
C GLY A 717 15.66 5.74 -7.46
N SER A 718 16.36 5.30 -8.51
CA SER A 718 16.32 3.90 -8.94
C SER A 718 17.54 3.49 -9.76
N THR A 719 18.00 2.27 -9.50
CA THR A 719 19.00 1.55 -10.31
C THR A 719 18.30 0.58 -11.25
N HIS A 720 18.47 0.78 -12.54
CA HIS A 720 17.85 -0.03 -13.58
C HIS A 720 18.81 -1.12 -14.06
N PHE A 721 18.29 -2.34 -14.21
CA PHE A 721 19.04 -3.49 -14.71
C PHE A 721 18.55 -3.90 -16.09
N MET A 722 19.46 -4.37 -16.93
CA MET A 722 19.14 -4.95 -18.24
C MET A 722 19.27 -6.48 -18.18
N PRO A 723 18.16 -7.23 -18.18
CA PRO A 723 18.21 -8.69 -18.14
C PRO A 723 18.92 -9.27 -19.36
N LYS A 724 19.89 -10.16 -19.12
CA LYS A 724 20.61 -10.85 -20.20
C LYS A 724 19.75 -11.89 -20.93
N LYS A 725 18.83 -12.54 -20.21
CA LYS A 725 17.97 -13.63 -20.70
C LYS A 725 16.59 -13.53 -20.07
N ASN A 726 15.60 -14.20 -20.67
CA ASN A 726 14.33 -14.38 -20.00
C ASN A 726 14.51 -15.34 -18.81
N ARG A 727 14.05 -14.96 -17.62
CA ARG A 727 14.24 -15.75 -16.40
C ARG A 727 13.05 -16.70 -16.25
N LEU A 728 13.28 -18.00 -16.47
CA LEU A 728 12.28 -19.06 -16.24
C LEU A 728 12.33 -19.63 -14.82
N GLY A 729 13.46 -19.47 -14.14
CA GLY A 729 13.67 -19.95 -12.78
C GLY A 729 14.86 -19.25 -12.14
N TYR A 730 14.98 -19.39 -10.83
CA TYR A 730 16.00 -18.74 -10.02
C TYR A 730 16.99 -19.76 -9.46
N TRP A 731 18.29 -19.50 -9.62
CA TRP A 731 19.34 -20.31 -9.01
C TRP A 731 19.69 -19.77 -7.62
N LYS A 732 19.93 -20.63 -6.63
CA LYS A 732 20.23 -20.22 -5.24
C LYS A 732 21.32 -19.13 -5.16
N LYS A 733 22.41 -19.26 -5.91
CA LYS A 733 23.51 -18.26 -5.94
C LYS A 733 23.07 -16.92 -6.54
N GLU A 734 22.28 -16.95 -7.60
CA GLU A 734 21.72 -15.75 -8.25
C GLU A 734 20.81 -14.97 -7.29
N VAL A 735 19.98 -15.68 -6.52
CA VAL A 735 19.10 -15.06 -5.53
C VAL A 735 19.89 -14.49 -4.36
N LEU A 736 20.93 -15.17 -3.88
CA LEU A 736 21.81 -14.64 -2.84
C LEU A 736 22.52 -13.35 -3.28
N ASP A 737 22.99 -13.30 -4.53
CA ASP A 737 23.56 -12.08 -5.10
C ASP A 737 22.50 -10.98 -5.25
N GLN A 738 21.28 -11.32 -5.64
CA GLN A 738 20.16 -10.38 -5.71
C GLN A 738 19.78 -9.82 -4.33
N LEU A 739 19.83 -10.63 -3.26
CA LEU A 739 19.66 -10.15 -1.88
C LEU A 739 20.76 -9.16 -1.50
N ALA A 740 22.02 -9.44 -1.88
CA ALA A 740 23.12 -8.51 -1.62
C ALA A 740 22.92 -7.18 -2.37
N ILE A 741 22.45 -7.22 -3.62
CA ILE A 741 22.14 -6.00 -4.39
C ILE A 741 21.03 -5.20 -3.70
N LEU A 742 19.92 -5.83 -3.29
CA LEU A 742 18.82 -5.15 -2.60
C LEU A 742 19.27 -4.50 -1.28
N LEU A 743 20.23 -5.09 -0.57
CA LEU A 743 20.76 -4.52 0.67
C LEU A 743 21.94 -3.56 0.43
N GLY A 744 22.37 -3.39 -0.83
CA GLY A 744 23.49 -2.53 -1.22
C GLY A 744 23.27 -1.06 -0.92
N GLY A 745 22.08 -0.52 -1.21
CA GLY A 745 21.76 0.87 -0.89
C GLY A 745 21.81 1.13 0.61
N ARG A 746 21.27 0.20 1.41
CA ARG A 746 21.32 0.28 2.86
C ARG A 746 22.74 0.20 3.42
N ALA A 747 23.54 -0.73 2.92
CA ALA A 747 24.93 -0.87 3.33
C ALA A 747 25.77 0.38 3.00
N SER A 748 25.47 1.06 1.88
CA SER A 748 26.11 2.32 1.50
C SER A 748 25.74 3.46 2.46
N GLU A 749 24.46 3.61 2.79
CA GLU A 749 24.03 4.60 3.80
C GLU A 749 24.75 4.38 5.14
N GLU A 750 24.86 3.14 5.63
CA GLU A 750 25.55 2.85 6.90
C GLU A 750 27.04 3.20 6.92
N ILE A 751 27.70 3.21 5.76
CA ILE A 751 29.14 3.47 5.64
C ILE A 751 29.41 4.96 5.47
N PHE A 752 28.61 5.65 4.66
CA PHE A 752 28.88 7.01 4.22
C PHE A 752 28.03 8.09 4.89
N LEU A 753 26.90 7.72 5.49
CA LEU A 753 26.00 8.63 6.17
C LEU A 753 26.02 8.35 7.69
N ASP A 754 25.90 9.41 8.49
CA ASP A 754 25.86 9.31 9.95
C ASP A 754 24.48 8.85 10.47
N ASP A 755 23.43 9.00 9.66
CA ASP A 755 22.05 8.64 9.98
C ASP A 755 21.37 7.89 8.83
N MET A 756 20.39 7.06 9.18
CA MET A 756 19.78 6.06 8.31
C MET A 756 18.42 6.54 7.79
N SER A 757 18.23 6.46 6.47
CA SER A 757 16.99 6.92 5.84
C SER A 757 15.84 5.91 6.00
N SER A 758 14.59 6.34 5.85
CA SER A 758 13.45 5.42 5.67
C SER A 758 13.33 4.92 4.22
N GLY A 759 14.15 5.42 3.30
CA GLY A 759 14.09 5.12 1.86
C GLY A 759 14.28 3.65 1.52
N ALA A 760 15.12 2.92 2.28
CA ALA A 760 15.41 1.50 2.07
C ALA A 760 14.24 0.54 2.39
N GLN A 761 13.05 1.04 2.76
CA GLN A 761 11.91 0.21 3.17
C GLN A 761 11.49 -0.77 2.05
N GLN A 762 11.46 -0.32 0.80
CA GLN A 762 11.05 -1.16 -0.32
C GLN A 762 12.04 -2.28 -0.56
N ASP A 763 13.34 -2.01 -0.49
CA ASP A 763 14.38 -3.01 -0.73
C ASP A 763 14.41 -4.06 0.38
N ILE A 764 14.27 -3.64 1.64
CA ILE A 764 14.16 -4.56 2.78
C ILE A 764 12.91 -5.44 2.66
N THR A 765 11.79 -4.86 2.24
CA THR A 765 10.54 -5.61 2.02
C THR A 765 10.71 -6.64 0.90
N GLN A 766 11.34 -6.25 -0.21
CA GLN A 766 11.61 -7.15 -1.33
C GLN A 766 12.60 -8.25 -0.94
N ALA A 767 13.70 -7.90 -0.26
CA ALA A 767 14.69 -8.86 0.22
C ALA A 767 14.07 -9.87 1.20
N THR A 768 13.21 -9.40 2.11
CA THR A 768 12.51 -10.28 3.06
C THR A 768 11.54 -11.23 2.36
N LYS A 769 10.76 -10.74 1.38
CA LYS A 769 9.86 -11.59 0.59
C LYS A 769 10.64 -12.64 -0.20
N LEU A 770 11.76 -12.24 -0.80
CA LEU A 770 12.61 -13.12 -1.60
C LEU A 770 13.27 -14.19 -0.71
N ALA A 771 13.85 -13.80 0.43
CA ALA A 771 14.42 -14.73 1.39
C ALA A 771 13.37 -15.70 1.97
N ARG A 772 12.15 -15.22 2.24
CA ARG A 772 11.04 -16.09 2.67
C ARG A 772 10.62 -17.06 1.57
N ALA A 773 10.54 -16.64 0.30
CA ALA A 773 10.24 -17.54 -0.81
C ALA A 773 11.33 -18.61 -0.98
N MET A 774 12.62 -18.24 -0.83
CA MET A 774 13.72 -19.20 -0.82
C MET A 774 13.53 -20.29 0.24
N VAL A 775 13.10 -19.90 1.45
CA VAL A 775 12.97 -20.83 2.59
C VAL A 775 11.66 -21.63 2.51
N CYS A 776 10.53 -20.95 2.28
CA CYS A 776 9.20 -21.55 2.43
C CYS A 776 8.60 -22.11 1.14
N GLU A 777 8.98 -21.61 -0.04
CA GLU A 777 8.38 -22.01 -1.33
C GLU A 777 9.34 -22.88 -2.15
N TRP A 778 10.60 -22.48 -2.25
CA TRP A 778 11.59 -23.11 -3.13
C TRP A 778 12.47 -24.15 -2.44
N GLY A 779 12.36 -24.31 -1.11
CA GLY A 779 13.11 -25.32 -0.36
C GLY A 779 14.64 -25.14 -0.42
N MET A 780 15.13 -23.89 -0.42
CA MET A 780 16.56 -23.56 -0.55
C MET A 780 17.32 -23.44 0.79
N SER A 781 16.65 -23.69 1.92
CA SER A 781 17.26 -23.78 3.26
C SER A 781 17.73 -25.20 3.55
N GLU A 782 18.93 -25.33 4.11
CA GLU A 782 19.51 -26.61 4.51
C GLU A 782 18.91 -27.12 5.83
N GLU A 783 18.49 -26.23 6.73
CA GLU A 783 17.90 -26.62 8.02
C GLU A 783 16.46 -27.12 7.88
N LEU A 784 15.67 -26.47 7.02
CA LEU A 784 14.26 -26.79 6.81
C LEU A 784 14.04 -27.81 5.67
N GLY A 785 15.03 -27.97 4.79
CA GLY A 785 15.00 -28.95 3.70
C GLY A 785 14.08 -28.56 2.54
N THR A 786 13.83 -29.51 1.64
CA THR A 786 13.06 -29.33 0.40
C THR A 786 11.56 -29.54 0.63
N ILE A 787 10.97 -28.76 1.54
CA ILE A 787 9.54 -28.82 1.89
C ILE A 787 8.90 -27.45 1.62
N THR A 788 7.70 -27.45 1.05
CA THR A 788 6.90 -26.23 0.87
C THR A 788 6.09 -25.97 2.14
N TYR A 789 6.34 -24.84 2.81
CA TYR A 789 5.68 -24.42 4.05
C TYR A 789 4.59 -23.37 3.83
N ASP A 790 4.77 -22.53 2.81
CA ASP A 790 3.77 -21.54 2.38
C ASP A 790 3.19 -22.07 1.07
N GLU A 791 1.95 -22.58 1.10
CA GLU A 791 1.19 -22.81 -0.13
C GLU A 791 0.82 -21.41 -0.62
N GLY A 792 1.62 -20.87 -1.54
CA GLY A 792 1.44 -19.54 -2.10
C GLY A 792 0.09 -19.40 -2.78
N ASP A 793 -0.95 -19.11 -1.99
CA ASP A 793 -2.31 -19.13 -2.47
C ASP A 793 -2.67 -17.72 -2.96
N SER A 794 -2.56 -17.55 -4.28
CA SER A 794 -3.03 -16.39 -5.05
C SER A 794 -4.52 -16.08 -4.85
N THR A 795 -5.25 -16.93 -4.15
CA THR A 795 -6.68 -16.85 -3.82
C THR A 795 -7.01 -15.75 -2.80
N THR A 796 -6.16 -15.49 -1.81
CA THR A 796 -6.53 -14.66 -0.64
C THR A 796 -6.09 -13.20 -0.71
N LYS A 797 -5.10 -12.86 -1.56
CA LYS A 797 -4.56 -11.48 -1.66
C LYS A 797 -5.56 -10.45 -2.21
N TYR A 798 -6.64 -10.88 -2.87
CA TYR A 798 -7.54 -9.97 -3.62
C TYR A 798 -8.96 -9.88 -3.07
N LEU A 799 -9.31 -10.63 -2.01
CA LEU A 799 -10.68 -10.58 -1.46
C LEU A 799 -10.91 -9.44 -0.46
N GLY A 800 -9.91 -8.60 -0.17
CA GLY A 800 -10.03 -7.51 0.82
C GLY A 800 -10.31 -7.98 2.25
N VAL A 801 -10.43 -9.30 2.45
CA VAL A 801 -10.50 -9.97 3.73
C VAL A 801 -9.06 -10.28 4.10
N THR A 802 -8.47 -9.44 4.95
CA THR A 802 -7.32 -9.84 5.78
C THR A 802 -7.81 -10.89 6.77
N GLY A 803 -8.08 -12.09 6.25
CA GLY A 803 -8.40 -13.27 7.02
C GLY A 803 -7.09 -13.87 7.49
N PHE A 804 -7.03 -14.22 8.77
CA PHE A 804 -5.95 -15.00 9.37
C PHE A 804 -5.57 -16.16 8.44
N HIS A 805 -4.35 -16.14 7.89
CA HIS A 805 -3.74 -17.36 7.39
C HIS A 805 -3.45 -18.22 8.62
N GLU A 806 -4.18 -19.33 8.77
CA GLU A 806 -3.82 -20.33 9.75
C GLU A 806 -2.49 -20.94 9.29
N LYS A 807 -1.43 -20.75 10.08
CA LYS A 807 -0.12 -21.32 9.77
C LYS A 807 -0.29 -22.84 9.69
N ILE A 808 0.04 -23.46 8.57
CA ILE A 808 -0.08 -24.93 8.36
C ILE A 808 1.04 -25.69 9.11
N TYR A 809 1.98 -24.96 9.71
CA TYR A 809 3.14 -25.49 10.43
C TYR A 809 3.19 -25.01 11.88
N SER A 810 3.89 -25.77 12.73
CA SER A 810 4.01 -25.48 14.16
C SER A 810 4.77 -24.17 14.43
N GLU A 811 4.59 -23.60 15.63
CA GLU A 811 5.30 -22.38 16.03
C GLU A 811 6.82 -22.59 16.15
N GLU A 812 7.26 -23.82 16.42
CA GLU A 812 8.70 -24.17 16.39
C GLU A 812 9.27 -24.04 14.97
N THR A 813 8.54 -24.56 13.97
CA THR A 813 8.92 -24.42 12.56
C THR A 813 8.87 -22.96 12.12
N ALA A 814 7.86 -22.20 12.56
CA ALA A 814 7.78 -20.76 12.29
C ALA A 814 9.02 -20.02 12.81
N ARG A 815 9.46 -20.32 14.04
CA ARG A 815 10.67 -19.73 14.61
C ARG A 815 11.94 -20.11 13.84
N LYS A 816 12.02 -21.34 13.31
CA LYS A 816 13.13 -21.78 12.45
C LYS A 816 13.14 -21.03 11.13
N ILE A 817 11.98 -20.89 10.48
CA ILE A 817 11.81 -20.09 9.26
C ILE A 817 12.29 -18.65 9.48
N ASP A 818 11.80 -17.98 10.53
CA ASP A 818 12.17 -16.59 10.80
C ASP A 818 13.68 -16.43 11.06
N ARG A 819 14.28 -17.41 11.74
CA ARG A 819 15.74 -17.44 11.98
C ARG A 819 16.52 -17.61 10.68
N GLU A 820 16.08 -18.51 9.80
CA GLU A 820 16.74 -18.75 8.51
C GLU A 820 16.61 -17.55 7.57
N VAL A 821 15.44 -16.91 7.52
CA VAL A 821 15.24 -15.66 6.77
C VAL A 821 16.16 -14.56 7.31
N TYR A 822 16.25 -14.41 8.64
CA TYR A 822 17.18 -13.46 9.26
C TYR A 822 18.64 -13.74 8.89
N ASN A 823 19.06 -15.02 8.95
CA ASN A 823 20.43 -15.44 8.60
C ASN A 823 20.78 -15.11 7.14
N LEU A 824 19.86 -15.34 6.21
CA LEU A 824 20.04 -15.04 4.78
C LEU A 824 20.20 -13.53 4.55
N ILE A 825 19.32 -12.72 5.13
CA ILE A 825 19.34 -11.26 5.01
C ILE A 825 20.62 -10.70 5.63
N GLU A 826 20.98 -11.13 6.84
CA GLU A 826 22.19 -10.67 7.52
C GLU A 826 23.46 -11.04 6.76
N SER A 827 23.52 -12.24 6.17
CA SER A 827 24.65 -12.67 5.33
C SER A 827 24.76 -11.84 4.06
N ALA A 828 23.64 -11.56 3.40
CA ALA A 828 23.59 -10.70 2.23
C ALA A 828 23.98 -9.24 2.56
N HIS A 829 23.54 -8.72 3.70
CA HIS A 829 23.90 -7.39 4.19
C HIS A 829 25.41 -7.26 4.45
N LYS A 830 26.00 -8.25 5.13
CA LYS A 830 27.45 -8.31 5.34
C LYS A 830 28.23 -8.33 4.03
N LYS A 831 27.82 -9.18 3.08
CA LYS A 831 28.43 -9.25 1.75
C LYS A 831 28.36 -7.90 1.02
N ALA A 832 27.19 -7.24 1.06
CA ALA A 832 27.01 -5.91 0.48
C ALA A 832 27.95 -4.88 1.14
N LYS A 833 28.03 -4.87 2.47
CA LYS A 833 28.89 -3.97 3.25
C LYS A 833 30.37 -4.15 2.95
N GLU A 834 30.83 -5.39 2.80
CA GLU A 834 32.21 -5.71 2.40
C GLU A 834 32.53 -5.19 1.00
N ILE A 835 31.61 -5.39 0.04
CA ILE A 835 31.79 -4.92 -1.35
C ILE A 835 31.82 -3.39 -1.41
N VAL A 836 30.90 -2.72 -0.72
CA VAL A 836 30.84 -1.25 -0.67
C VAL A 836 32.11 -0.69 -0.04
N LYS A 837 32.57 -1.26 1.08
CA LYS A 837 33.79 -0.82 1.77
C LYS A 837 35.05 -1.03 0.93
N LYS A 838 35.12 -2.13 0.16
CA LYS A 838 36.25 -2.39 -0.75
C LYS A 838 36.34 -1.38 -1.89
N ASN A 839 35.20 -0.82 -2.32
CA ASN A 839 35.11 0.11 -3.45
C ASN A 839 34.74 1.53 -3.00
N GLU A 840 35.21 1.95 -1.83
CA GLU A 840 34.77 3.18 -1.17
C GLU A 840 34.91 4.43 -2.06
N GLU A 841 36.07 4.56 -2.73
CA GLU A 841 36.39 5.68 -3.63
C GLU A 841 35.44 5.74 -4.83
N LYS A 842 35.09 4.58 -5.40
CA LYS A 842 34.19 4.48 -6.54
C LYS A 842 32.76 4.84 -6.16
N VAL A 843 32.30 4.44 -4.98
CA VAL A 843 30.98 4.82 -4.48
C VAL A 843 30.88 6.34 -4.31
N LYS A 844 31.89 6.98 -3.70
CA LYS A 844 31.94 8.45 -3.58
C LYS A 844 31.88 9.12 -4.95
N LEU A 845 32.71 8.65 -5.89
CA LEU A 845 32.73 9.20 -7.25
C LEU A 845 31.38 9.06 -7.96
N ILE A 846 30.74 7.89 -7.89
CA ILE A 846 29.40 7.69 -8.49
C ILE A 846 28.37 8.61 -7.84
N SER A 847 28.38 8.73 -6.50
CA SER A 847 27.47 9.61 -5.78
C SER A 847 27.64 11.07 -6.19
N ASP A 848 28.87 11.57 -6.26
CA ASP A 848 29.16 12.96 -6.66
C ASP A 848 28.71 13.22 -8.11
N MET A 849 28.93 12.26 -9.00
CA MET A 849 28.48 12.34 -10.40
C MET A 849 26.95 12.26 -10.53
N LEU A 850 26.27 11.48 -9.69
CA LEU A 850 24.80 11.47 -9.62
C LEU A 850 24.25 12.81 -9.12
N ILE A 851 24.92 13.46 -8.16
CA ILE A 851 24.49 14.78 -7.68
C ILE A 851 24.61 15.83 -8.80
N GLU A 852 25.68 15.77 -9.60
CA GLU A 852 25.91 16.70 -10.73
C GLU A 852 25.00 16.43 -11.93
N PHE A 853 24.90 15.18 -12.39
CA PHE A 853 24.24 14.82 -13.66
C PHE A 853 22.85 14.20 -13.49
N GLU A 854 22.45 13.86 -12.27
CA GLU A 854 21.17 13.24 -11.88
C GLU A 854 20.93 11.82 -12.44
N THR A 855 21.57 11.46 -13.55
CA THR A 855 21.47 10.15 -14.20
C THR A 855 22.81 9.75 -14.82
N LEU A 856 23.22 8.51 -14.57
CA LEU A 856 24.40 7.86 -15.17
C LEU A 856 23.95 6.66 -16.00
N ASP A 857 24.37 6.61 -17.26
CA ASP A 857 24.08 5.51 -18.20
C ASP A 857 25.08 4.35 -18.00
N SER A 858 24.78 3.16 -18.54
CA SER A 858 25.65 1.96 -18.43
C SER A 858 27.09 2.22 -18.91
N GLN A 859 27.24 3.04 -19.95
CA GLN A 859 28.55 3.44 -20.47
C GLN A 859 29.34 4.27 -19.44
N ASP A 860 28.67 5.22 -18.78
CA ASP A 860 29.31 6.06 -17.76
C ASP A 860 29.76 5.22 -16.57
N MET A 861 28.91 4.29 -16.14
CA MET A 861 29.24 3.37 -15.04
C MET A 861 30.47 2.52 -15.36
N LYS A 862 30.60 2.03 -16.60
CA LYS A 862 31.79 1.29 -17.04
C LYS A 862 33.04 2.17 -17.04
N GLU A 863 32.95 3.38 -17.57
CA GLU A 863 34.07 4.33 -17.59
C GLU A 863 34.55 4.67 -16.17
N ILE A 864 33.63 4.83 -15.21
CA ILE A 864 33.92 5.03 -13.78
C ILE A 864 34.60 3.80 -13.17
N LEU A 865 34.12 2.60 -13.48
CA LEU A 865 34.70 1.36 -12.95
C LEU A 865 36.09 1.06 -13.51
N ASP A 866 36.34 1.41 -14.76
CA ASP A 866 37.62 1.25 -15.45
C ASP A 866 38.61 2.40 -15.16
N ASN A 867 38.24 3.34 -14.28
CA ASN A 867 39.01 4.55 -13.93
C ASN A 867 39.37 5.42 -15.15
N SER A 868 38.55 5.38 -16.21
CA SER A 868 38.73 6.15 -17.45
C SER A 868 37.75 7.32 -17.58
N TRP A 869 36.97 7.58 -16.52
CA TRP A 869 35.92 8.59 -16.50
C TRP A 869 36.44 10.02 -16.69
N ASP A 870 35.77 10.76 -17.56
CA ASP A 870 36.04 12.16 -17.85
C ASP A 870 34.72 12.97 -17.87
N VAL A 871 34.63 13.93 -16.95
CA VAL A 871 33.46 14.80 -16.75
C VAL A 871 33.20 15.67 -17.99
N GLU A 872 34.24 16.14 -18.67
CA GLU A 872 34.07 16.99 -19.86
C GLU A 872 33.50 16.20 -21.04
N GLN A 873 33.89 14.94 -21.19
CA GLN A 873 33.33 14.05 -22.21
C GLN A 873 31.84 13.84 -22.00
N LYS A 874 31.38 13.63 -20.75
CA LYS A 874 29.95 13.52 -20.45
C LYS A 874 29.18 14.80 -20.78
N ARG A 875 29.71 15.97 -20.39
CA ARG A 875 29.11 17.28 -20.71
C ARG A 875 29.00 17.50 -22.22
N ASN A 876 30.00 17.08 -22.99
CA ASN A 876 29.98 17.18 -24.45
C ASN A 876 28.93 16.24 -25.06
N ARG A 877 28.82 14.99 -24.60
CA ARG A 877 27.77 14.04 -25.02
C ARG A 877 26.36 14.59 -24.76
N LEU A 878 26.14 15.24 -23.61
CA LEU A 878 24.85 15.86 -23.28
C LEU A 878 24.53 17.04 -24.21
N LYS A 879 25.50 17.92 -24.47
CA LYS A 879 25.34 19.03 -25.43
C LYS A 879 25.05 18.54 -26.85
N GLU A 880 25.65 17.43 -27.28
CA GLU A 880 25.34 16.81 -28.57
C GLU A 880 23.93 16.23 -28.60
N LYS A 881 23.49 15.51 -27.54
CA LYS A 881 22.11 15.03 -27.41
C LYS A 881 21.11 16.18 -27.46
N GLU A 882 21.36 17.31 -26.79
CA GLU A 882 20.52 18.51 -26.86
C GLU A 882 20.47 19.14 -28.26
N LYS A 883 21.61 19.22 -28.96
CA LYS A 883 21.66 19.70 -30.35
C LYS A 883 20.90 18.79 -31.31
N ILE A 884 20.97 17.47 -31.11
CA ILE A 884 20.17 16.49 -31.87
C ILE A 884 18.68 16.67 -31.56
N ASN A 885 18.33 16.91 -30.28
CA ASN A 885 16.95 17.16 -29.86
C ASN A 885 16.32 18.43 -30.49
N LEU A 886 17.15 19.42 -30.84
CA LEU A 886 16.74 20.67 -31.49
C LEU A 886 16.63 20.57 -33.02
N LYS A 887 17.29 19.58 -33.65
CA LYS A 887 17.16 19.37 -35.09
C LYS A 887 15.83 18.67 -35.38
N THR A 888 14.97 19.32 -36.16
CA THR A 888 13.84 18.64 -36.78
C THR A 888 14.38 17.49 -37.65
N PRO A 889 13.85 16.26 -37.51
CA PRO A 889 14.31 15.17 -38.35
C PRO A 889 13.97 15.49 -39.82
N PRO A 890 14.78 14.98 -40.77
CA PRO A 890 14.58 15.27 -42.18
C PRO A 890 13.15 14.91 -42.61
N PRO A 891 12.57 15.66 -43.57
CA PRO A 891 11.23 15.36 -44.07
C PRO A 891 11.20 13.90 -44.57
N PRO A 892 10.07 13.18 -44.38
CA PRO A 892 9.95 11.80 -44.83
C PRO A 892 10.28 11.71 -46.32
N PRO A 893 10.93 10.62 -46.77
CA PRO A 893 11.24 10.46 -48.19
C PRO A 893 9.96 10.62 -49.02
N SER A 894 10.04 11.43 -50.07
CA SER A 894 8.88 11.70 -50.92
C SER A 894 8.32 10.38 -51.45
N ARG A 895 7.00 10.19 -51.39
CA ARG A 895 6.28 8.99 -51.88
C ARG A 895 6.50 8.66 -53.37
N LYS A 896 7.37 9.37 -54.08
CA LYS A 896 7.61 9.18 -55.52
C LYS A 896 8.50 7.98 -55.87
N ASN A 897 9.13 7.31 -54.90
CA ASN A 897 10.04 6.18 -55.16
C ASN A 897 9.66 4.88 -54.42
N ILE A 898 8.36 4.57 -54.33
CA ILE A 898 7.94 3.18 -54.08
C ILE A 898 7.63 2.59 -55.45
N PRO A 899 8.38 1.58 -55.95
CA PRO A 899 7.99 0.91 -57.18
C PRO A 899 6.60 0.31 -56.99
N ASN A 900 5.69 0.62 -57.91
CA ASN A 900 4.35 0.05 -57.99
C ASN A 900 4.44 -1.47 -57.89
N ILE A 901 4.07 -2.03 -56.73
CA ILE A 901 3.69 -3.43 -56.65
C ILE A 901 2.26 -3.47 -57.16
N GLN A 902 2.14 -3.86 -58.42
CA GLN A 902 0.89 -4.05 -59.12
C GLN A 902 0.01 -5.07 -58.39
N GLU A 903 -1.29 -4.78 -58.39
CA GLU A 903 -2.36 -5.73 -58.07
C GLU A 903 -2.21 -7.01 -58.90
N THR A 904 -2.03 -8.14 -58.22
CA THR A 904 -2.45 -9.48 -58.65
C THR A 904 -2.80 -10.30 -57.42
#